data_AF-A0AAV4QS46-F1
#
_entry.id   AF-A0AAV4QS46-F1
#
_cell.length_a   1.000
_cell.length_b   1.000
_cell.length_c   1.000
_cell.angle_alpha   90.00
_cell.angle_beta   90.00
_cell.angle_gamma   90.00
#
_symmetry.space_group_name_H-M   'P 1'
#
loop_
_entity.id
_entity.type
_entity.pdbx_description
1 polymer ?
#
loop_
_entity_poly.entity_id
_entity_poly.type
_entity_poly.pdbx_seq_one_letter_code
_entity_poly.pdbx_strand_id
1 'polypeptide(L)'
;MSKYYFHDYLLEYKFCCQRIRKMTRIEDISMEEMAAIEELKRRVDKDLTPKLREDETLYYRFLKARDFNVQNAEDMLRKHIEWRKEYQMDTILMDYKPPEVLIKYFTMNFLGFDKEGFPVRYVDLAADHKGLISSVKKVDLIKYNLYLVEQDMETLKKQSKKLGKPLTKVMYIHNYEKITLGLATNKAVLELLLLAVKMYQDNYPERIKSIYIINASIYFSMIFTFVKSFIAPAVLAKLHIFGQDKWSDAFLQLIDANVLPAFLGGNRTDPDGNPLCLSFMVHPKIIPESYYLQKSEKKLSLCPDVKKVTVTRFSKEIISFDVQKANSLLEWEFETKNRDIAFGVYFKEDLHENSKPIEVIPKQRLDTYYDTETGTYKCEKTGTYFAIFDNSYSWFFPKEIYYRMRVKKNCNMHIRYSILNYSKNLWKTMDLTDIQKNAISELRKRFKNEVSEEVYEDTHMFYKFLKARNFNLRQAESMLRKNLAFRKKLQLDTIITDYKVLEVCEKYISHNFLGYDKEGSPVYLSATGNLDCKGVFKSANKLEILKFLLQFHEVMLQQLKLQTKKLGKPIVQCVYIYDMDKFTLAKATDKSSIQQFVLGVGLIQDNYPELLKALYVINASAYFTIVFPLVKAVLANSIIGKMTIFGRDGWKEELLKTIDADVLPACLGGTRTDPDGNPQCNTFVNNRIYLISYSILNPTKFL
;
A
#
# COMPACT_ATOMS: atom_id res chain seq x y z
N MET A 1 -29.06 -39.87 38.56
CA MET A 1 -28.63 -38.86 37.56
C MET A 1 -27.11 -38.56 37.57
N SER A 2 -26.26 -39.08 38.46
CA SER A 2 -24.80 -38.78 38.44
C SER A 2 -23.91 -39.84 37.77
N LYS A 3 -24.42 -41.05 37.46
CA LYS A 3 -23.63 -42.10 36.78
C LYS A 3 -23.56 -41.95 35.25
N TYR A 4 -24.56 -41.34 34.62
CA TYR A 4 -24.59 -41.15 33.15
C TYR A 4 -23.66 -40.03 32.69
N TYR A 5 -23.60 -38.89 33.41
CA TYR A 5 -22.68 -37.80 33.09
C TYR A 5 -21.19 -38.18 33.25
N PHE A 6 -20.86 -39.07 34.18
CA PHE A 6 -19.48 -39.53 34.35
C PHE A 6 -19.04 -40.50 33.23
N HIS A 7 -19.98 -41.26 32.65
CA HIS A 7 -19.70 -42.19 31.57
C HIS A 7 -19.50 -41.47 30.22
N ASP A 8 -20.32 -40.45 29.94
CA ASP A 8 -20.17 -39.61 28.74
C ASP A 8 -18.88 -38.77 28.78
N TYR A 9 -18.53 -38.23 29.96
CA TYR A 9 -17.25 -37.52 30.16
C TYR A 9 -16.05 -38.46 29.96
N LEU A 10 -16.12 -39.70 30.43
CA LEU A 10 -15.07 -40.72 30.21
C LEU A 10 -14.99 -41.20 28.76
N LEU A 11 -16.11 -41.21 28.02
CA LEU A 11 -16.17 -41.54 26.60
C LEU A 11 -15.58 -40.41 25.76
N GLU A 12 -15.98 -39.15 25.97
CA GLU A 12 -15.33 -37.99 25.34
C GLU A 12 -13.85 -37.89 25.70
N TYR A 13 -13.47 -38.17 26.94
CA TYR A 13 -12.07 -38.21 27.39
C TYR A 13 -11.29 -39.34 26.69
N LYS A 14 -11.88 -40.53 26.51
CA LYS A 14 -11.27 -41.62 25.73
C LYS A 14 -11.15 -41.29 24.25
N PHE A 15 -12.16 -40.64 23.65
CA PHE A 15 -12.13 -40.22 22.25
C PHE A 15 -11.14 -39.07 22.01
N CYS A 16 -11.05 -38.09 22.91
CA CYS A 16 -10.06 -37.01 22.86
C CYS A 16 -8.64 -37.57 23.02
N CYS A 17 -8.41 -38.43 24.03
CA CYS A 17 -7.15 -39.14 24.23
C CYS A 17 -6.77 -40.01 23.04
N GLN A 18 -7.71 -40.74 22.42
CA GLN A 18 -7.44 -41.56 21.23
C GLN A 18 -7.14 -40.74 19.99
N ARG A 19 -7.77 -39.57 19.82
CA ARG A 19 -7.55 -38.67 18.68
C ARG A 19 -6.19 -37.98 18.80
N ILE A 20 -5.83 -37.51 19.99
CA ILE A 20 -4.50 -36.95 20.29
C ILE A 20 -3.41 -38.03 20.19
N ARG A 21 -3.65 -39.25 20.70
CA ARG A 21 -2.72 -40.40 20.56
C ARG A 21 -2.55 -40.91 19.12
N LYS A 22 -3.54 -40.73 18.24
CA LYS A 22 -3.41 -41.07 16.80
C LYS A 22 -2.69 -40.00 15.98
N MET A 23 -2.83 -38.74 16.38
CA MET A 23 -2.33 -37.58 15.61
C MET A 23 -0.88 -37.26 15.94
N THR A 24 -0.40 -37.76 17.06
CA THR A 24 1.00 -37.71 17.45
C THR A 24 1.52 -39.11 17.71
N ARG A 25 2.60 -39.55 17.05
CA ARG A 25 3.53 -40.50 17.70
C ARG A 25 4.22 -39.75 18.86
N ILE A 26 3.43 -39.27 19.81
CA ILE A 26 3.86 -38.91 21.14
C ILE A 26 3.36 -40.07 21.98
N GLU A 27 4.15 -41.13 22.03
CA GLU A 27 3.87 -42.27 22.91
C GLU A 27 4.10 -41.91 24.39
N ASP A 28 4.58 -40.69 24.68
CA ASP A 28 5.01 -40.25 26.02
C ASP A 28 4.33 -38.95 26.53
N ILE A 29 3.09 -38.61 26.15
CA ILE A 29 2.38 -37.53 26.87
C ILE A 29 1.89 -38.09 28.20
N SER A 30 2.39 -37.53 29.30
CA SER A 30 1.96 -37.92 30.64
C SER A 30 0.51 -37.50 30.93
N MET A 31 -0.13 -38.11 31.93
CA MET A 31 -1.48 -37.69 32.35
C MET A 31 -1.50 -36.23 32.82
N GLU A 32 -0.40 -35.76 33.42
CA GLU A 32 -0.24 -34.39 33.89
C GLU A 32 -0.14 -33.40 32.71
N GLU A 33 0.61 -33.76 31.68
CA GLU A 33 0.72 -32.98 30.45
C GLU A 33 -0.63 -32.89 29.71
N MET A 34 -1.40 -33.99 29.63
CA MET A 34 -2.78 -33.97 29.10
C MET A 34 -3.68 -33.02 29.90
N ALA A 35 -3.63 -33.10 31.23
CA ALA A 35 -4.42 -32.22 32.09
C ALA A 35 -4.06 -30.75 31.88
N ALA A 36 -2.77 -30.43 31.71
CA ALA A 36 -2.31 -29.08 31.40
C ALA A 36 -2.81 -28.59 30.02
N ILE A 37 -2.84 -29.45 29.00
CA ILE A 37 -3.39 -29.14 27.66
C ILE A 37 -4.88 -28.80 27.75
N GLU A 38 -5.68 -29.65 28.39
CA GLU A 38 -7.12 -29.42 28.51
C GLU A 38 -7.42 -28.17 29.34
N GLU A 39 -6.67 -27.93 30.42
CA GLU A 39 -6.84 -26.71 31.22
C GLU A 39 -6.47 -25.45 30.42
N LEU A 40 -5.33 -25.44 29.69
CA LEU A 40 -4.96 -24.31 28.85
C LEU A 40 -6.02 -24.05 27.78
N LYS A 41 -6.50 -25.11 27.12
CA LYS A 41 -7.56 -25.04 26.13
C LYS A 41 -8.82 -24.40 26.72
N ARG A 42 -9.30 -24.87 27.88
CA ARG A 42 -10.46 -24.32 28.58
C ARG A 42 -10.33 -22.81 28.86
N ARG A 43 -9.12 -22.32 29.16
CA ARG A 43 -8.89 -20.90 29.47
C ARG A 43 -8.87 -19.97 28.27
N VAL A 44 -8.39 -20.45 27.11
CA VAL A 44 -8.07 -19.58 25.96
C VAL A 44 -8.90 -19.86 24.70
N ASP A 45 -9.60 -20.99 24.60
CA ASP A 45 -10.23 -21.43 23.34
C ASP A 45 -11.27 -20.45 22.80
N LYS A 46 -11.97 -19.73 23.69
CA LYS A 46 -12.93 -18.68 23.32
C LYS A 46 -12.27 -17.48 22.59
N ASP A 47 -10.98 -17.25 22.82
CA ASP A 47 -10.24 -16.11 22.30
C ASP A 47 -9.52 -16.45 20.97
N LEU A 48 -9.51 -17.72 20.56
CA LEU A 48 -8.84 -18.16 19.33
C LEU A 48 -9.61 -17.76 18.07
N THR A 49 -8.87 -17.48 17.00
CA THR A 49 -9.42 -17.33 15.65
C THR A 49 -9.70 -18.69 15.01
N PRO A 50 -10.55 -18.78 13.97
CA PRO A 50 -10.73 -20.03 13.23
C PRO A 50 -9.41 -20.61 12.72
N LYS A 51 -8.49 -19.75 12.24
CA LYS A 51 -7.18 -20.17 11.72
C LYS A 51 -6.31 -20.81 12.81
N LEU A 52 -6.28 -20.24 14.01
CA LEU A 52 -5.54 -20.82 15.14
C LEU A 52 -6.08 -22.18 15.58
N ARG A 53 -7.40 -22.40 15.50
CA ARG A 53 -8.02 -23.70 15.81
C ARG A 53 -7.65 -24.81 14.82
N GLU A 54 -7.13 -24.46 13.64
CA GLU A 54 -6.59 -25.45 12.70
C GLU A 54 -5.24 -26.02 13.14
N ASP A 55 -4.51 -25.35 14.04
CA ASP A 55 -3.24 -25.84 14.57
C ASP A 55 -3.48 -26.78 15.75
N GLU A 56 -3.56 -28.06 15.45
CA GLU A 56 -3.79 -29.14 16.41
C GLU A 56 -2.68 -29.25 17.46
N THR A 57 -1.53 -28.61 17.25
CA THR A 57 -0.38 -28.63 18.17
C THR A 57 -0.22 -27.37 19.01
N LEU A 58 -1.13 -26.41 18.86
CA LEU A 58 -1.04 -25.08 19.47
C LEU A 58 -0.80 -25.15 20.98
N TYR A 59 -1.69 -25.79 21.73
CA TYR A 59 -1.60 -25.82 23.20
C TYR A 59 -0.33 -26.55 23.68
N TYR A 60 -0.03 -27.71 23.10
CA TYR A 60 1.15 -28.50 23.46
C TYR A 60 2.45 -27.70 23.28
N ARG A 61 2.65 -27.03 22.15
CA ARG A 61 3.89 -26.28 21.88
C ARG A 61 4.09 -25.11 22.84
N PHE A 62 3.02 -24.41 23.19
CA PHE A 62 3.09 -23.29 24.14
C PHE A 62 3.33 -23.78 25.58
N LEU A 63 2.71 -24.89 25.97
CA LEU A 63 2.99 -25.55 27.26
C LEU A 63 4.42 -26.04 27.35
N LYS A 64 4.88 -26.79 26.33
CA LYS A 64 6.24 -27.32 26.28
C LYS A 64 7.31 -26.23 26.34
N ALA A 65 7.07 -25.10 25.68
CA ALA A 65 7.99 -23.96 25.75
C ALA A 65 8.04 -23.25 27.11
N ARG A 66 7.14 -23.61 28.05
CA ARG A 66 7.05 -23.08 29.40
C ARG A 66 7.04 -24.19 30.44
N ASP A 67 7.67 -25.32 30.13
CA ASP A 67 7.84 -26.47 31.03
C ASP A 67 6.50 -26.94 31.62
N PHE A 68 5.45 -26.93 30.80
CA PHE A 68 4.05 -27.25 31.15
C PHE A 68 3.44 -26.41 32.27
N ASN A 69 4.04 -25.26 32.60
CA ASN A 69 3.40 -24.26 33.46
C ASN A 69 2.23 -23.59 32.72
N VAL A 70 1.00 -23.94 33.10
CA VAL A 70 -0.24 -23.48 32.45
C VAL A 70 -0.35 -21.95 32.43
N GLN A 71 0.00 -21.26 33.53
CA GLN A 71 -0.12 -19.81 33.61
C GLN A 71 0.84 -19.11 32.65
N ASN A 72 2.12 -19.52 32.65
CA ASN A 72 3.13 -18.96 31.76
C ASN A 72 2.83 -19.24 30.29
N ALA A 73 2.28 -20.43 29.99
CA ALA A 73 1.86 -20.81 28.64
C ALA A 73 0.64 -20.00 28.18
N GLU A 74 -0.34 -19.78 29.07
CA GLU A 74 -1.49 -18.90 28.82
C GLU A 74 -1.03 -17.48 28.50
N ASP A 75 -0.15 -16.89 29.32
CA ASP A 75 0.37 -15.54 29.10
C ASP A 75 1.09 -15.41 27.75
N MET A 76 1.88 -16.43 27.37
CA MET A 76 2.56 -16.48 26.09
C MET A 76 1.57 -16.61 24.92
N LEU A 77 0.57 -17.49 25.04
CA LEU A 77 -0.42 -17.74 24.00
C LEU A 77 -1.34 -16.53 23.80
N ARG A 78 -1.75 -15.84 24.87
CA ARG A 78 -2.53 -14.60 24.77
C ARG A 78 -1.77 -13.49 24.04
N LYS A 79 -0.48 -13.32 24.35
CA LYS A 79 0.41 -12.40 23.61
C LYS A 79 0.50 -12.78 22.13
N HIS A 80 0.60 -14.07 21.83
CA HIS A 80 0.60 -14.56 20.46
C HIS A 80 -0.71 -14.26 19.72
N ILE A 81 -1.88 -14.46 20.36
CA ILE A 81 -3.19 -14.15 19.79
C ILE A 81 -3.30 -12.65 19.46
N GLU A 82 -2.91 -11.78 20.40
CA GLU A 82 -2.90 -10.33 20.20
C GLU A 82 -1.94 -9.93 19.07
N TRP A 83 -0.74 -10.50 19.06
CA TRP A 83 0.25 -10.27 18.02
C TRP A 83 -0.25 -10.68 16.63
N ARG A 84 -0.89 -11.85 16.50
CA ARG A 84 -1.47 -12.30 15.22
C ARG A 84 -2.51 -11.33 14.70
N LYS A 85 -3.30 -10.73 15.60
CA LYS A 85 -4.27 -9.67 15.25
C LYS A 85 -3.56 -8.40 14.79
N GLU A 86 -2.56 -7.92 15.53
CA GLU A 86 -1.78 -6.71 15.20
C GLU A 86 -1.10 -6.83 13.82
N TYR A 87 -0.48 -7.98 13.53
CA TYR A 87 0.27 -8.20 12.29
C TYR A 87 -0.57 -8.76 11.15
N GLN A 88 -1.87 -9.01 11.38
CA GLN A 88 -2.80 -9.61 10.41
C GLN A 88 -2.29 -10.96 9.88
N MET A 89 -1.77 -11.79 10.79
CA MET A 89 -1.09 -13.04 10.43
C MET A 89 -2.03 -14.08 9.81
N ASP A 90 -3.31 -14.06 10.15
CA ASP A 90 -4.27 -15.04 9.65
C ASP A 90 -4.55 -14.89 8.14
N THR A 91 -4.37 -13.69 7.58
CA THR A 91 -4.58 -13.41 6.16
C THR A 91 -3.30 -13.07 5.41
N ILE A 92 -2.13 -13.15 6.05
CA ILE A 92 -0.86 -12.73 5.44
C ILE A 92 -0.55 -13.49 4.15
N LEU A 93 -0.92 -14.77 4.03
CA LEU A 93 -0.69 -15.54 2.81
C LEU A 93 -1.65 -15.19 1.65
N MET A 94 -2.72 -14.44 1.91
CA MET A 94 -3.73 -14.05 0.93
C MET A 94 -3.61 -12.57 0.54
N ASP A 95 -3.46 -11.68 1.53
CA ASP A 95 -3.61 -10.24 1.33
C ASP A 95 -2.26 -9.53 1.16
N TYR A 96 -1.18 -10.10 1.72
CA TYR A 96 0.13 -9.47 1.64
C TYR A 96 0.76 -9.69 0.27
N LYS A 97 1.17 -8.59 -0.36
CA LYS A 97 1.94 -8.58 -1.61
C LYS A 97 3.37 -8.13 -1.28
N PRO A 98 4.33 -9.06 -1.20
CA PRO A 98 5.71 -8.71 -0.91
C PRO A 98 6.28 -7.71 -1.94
N PRO A 99 7.05 -6.70 -1.50
CA PRO A 99 7.83 -5.85 -2.40
C PRO A 99 8.73 -6.68 -3.31
N GLU A 100 8.84 -6.29 -4.58
CA GLU A 100 9.63 -6.99 -5.60
C GLU A 100 11.09 -7.22 -5.18
N VAL A 101 11.70 -6.23 -4.51
CA VAL A 101 13.08 -6.33 -4.01
C VAL A 101 13.22 -7.45 -2.97
N LEU A 102 12.22 -7.72 -2.14
CA LEU A 102 12.28 -8.83 -1.18
C LEU A 102 12.17 -10.18 -1.88
N ILE A 103 11.32 -10.28 -2.90
CA ILE A 103 11.19 -11.51 -3.71
C ILE A 103 12.51 -11.82 -4.43
N LYS A 104 13.19 -10.80 -4.96
CA LYS A 104 14.40 -10.98 -5.78
C LYS A 104 15.70 -11.14 -4.99
N TYR A 105 15.79 -10.60 -3.78
CA TYR A 105 17.07 -10.45 -3.08
C TYR A 105 17.09 -11.01 -1.66
N PHE A 106 15.94 -11.39 -1.06
CA PHE A 106 15.91 -11.98 0.27
C PHE A 106 16.17 -13.50 0.19
N THR A 107 17.29 -13.95 0.77
CA THR A 107 17.88 -15.29 0.57
C THR A 107 17.38 -16.32 1.57
N MET A 108 16.07 -16.58 1.63
CA MET A 108 15.50 -17.67 2.44
C MET A 108 14.69 -18.65 1.57
N ASN A 109 15.37 -19.71 1.16
CA ASN A 109 14.92 -20.63 0.11
C ASN A 109 14.32 -21.91 0.68
N PHE A 110 13.20 -22.37 0.12
CA PHE A 110 12.67 -23.70 0.42
C PHE A 110 13.34 -24.73 -0.49
N LEU A 111 14.06 -25.68 0.11
CA LEU A 111 14.74 -26.72 -0.66
C LEU A 111 13.83 -27.91 -0.93
N GLY A 112 12.92 -28.23 -0.02
CA GLY A 112 12.10 -29.44 -0.09
C GLY A 112 11.97 -30.05 1.29
N PHE A 113 12.00 -31.38 1.37
CA PHE A 113 11.81 -32.11 2.60
C PHE A 113 13.03 -32.97 2.93
N ASP A 114 13.36 -33.11 4.21
CA ASP A 114 14.33 -34.08 4.67
C ASP A 114 13.79 -35.52 4.55
N LYS A 115 14.60 -36.53 4.87
CA LYS A 115 14.20 -37.95 4.79
C LYS A 115 13.05 -38.31 5.74
N GLU A 116 12.83 -37.51 6.78
CA GLU A 116 11.69 -37.64 7.69
C GLU A 116 10.48 -36.82 7.22
N GLY A 117 10.56 -36.13 6.10
CA GLY A 117 9.48 -35.35 5.52
C GLY A 117 9.33 -33.94 6.09
N PHE A 118 10.22 -33.45 6.96
CA PHE A 118 10.16 -32.07 7.46
C PHE A 118 10.71 -31.08 6.43
N PRO A 119 10.10 -29.89 6.28
CA PRO A 119 10.62 -28.80 5.44
C PRO A 119 12.06 -28.44 5.75
N VAL A 120 12.85 -28.20 4.70
CA VAL A 120 14.23 -27.72 4.77
C VAL A 120 14.31 -26.32 4.15
N ARG A 121 14.78 -25.35 4.94
CA ARG A 121 15.05 -23.98 4.50
C ARG A 121 16.56 -23.74 4.42
N TYR A 122 17.02 -23.16 3.32
CA TYR A 122 18.39 -22.69 3.15
C TYR A 122 18.42 -21.17 3.21
N VAL A 123 19.23 -20.63 4.11
CA VAL A 123 19.41 -19.19 4.33
C VAL A 123 20.86 -18.82 4.06
N ASP A 124 21.09 -17.93 3.10
CA ASP A 124 22.43 -17.41 2.84
C ASP A 124 22.60 -16.05 3.51
N LEU A 125 23.49 -15.97 4.50
CA LEU A 125 23.66 -14.77 5.30
C LEU A 125 24.54 -13.72 4.61
N ALA A 126 25.21 -14.05 3.50
CA ALA A 126 26.01 -13.11 2.71
C ALA A 126 25.17 -12.17 1.82
N ALA A 127 23.84 -12.26 1.90
CA ALA A 127 22.95 -11.32 1.22
C ALA A 127 23.26 -9.85 1.56
N ASP A 128 22.88 -8.95 0.66
CA ASP A 128 23.04 -7.52 0.83
C ASP A 128 22.02 -6.96 1.83
N HIS A 129 22.20 -7.27 3.12
CA HIS A 129 21.32 -6.82 4.20
C HIS A 129 21.25 -5.29 4.31
N LYS A 130 22.35 -4.59 3.97
CA LYS A 130 22.36 -3.13 3.93
C LYS A 130 21.46 -2.63 2.80
N GLY A 131 21.61 -3.16 1.60
CA GLY A 131 20.73 -2.85 0.48
C GLY A 131 19.26 -3.17 0.79
N LEU A 132 18.97 -4.29 1.45
CA LEU A 132 17.61 -4.65 1.88
C LEU A 132 17.03 -3.62 2.85
N ILE A 133 17.79 -3.25 3.89
CA ILE A 133 17.41 -2.21 4.86
C ILE A 133 17.19 -0.88 4.15
N SER A 134 18.03 -0.53 3.17
CA SER A 134 17.93 0.69 2.37
C SER A 134 16.76 0.69 1.38
N SER A 135 16.25 -0.47 0.97
CA SER A 135 15.27 -0.59 -0.11
C SER A 135 13.82 -0.71 0.35
N VAL A 136 13.58 -1.04 1.60
CA VAL A 136 12.23 -1.21 2.14
C VAL A 136 12.14 -0.74 3.59
N LYS A 137 10.92 -0.47 4.08
CA LYS A 137 10.71 -0.20 5.49
C LYS A 137 11.07 -1.44 6.33
N LYS A 138 11.60 -1.23 7.54
CA LYS A 138 11.94 -2.34 8.46
C LYS A 138 10.77 -3.27 8.75
N VAL A 139 9.55 -2.72 8.82
CA VAL A 139 8.31 -3.49 8.99
C VAL A 139 8.06 -4.45 7.83
N ASP A 140 8.39 -4.06 6.60
CA ASP A 140 8.22 -4.93 5.42
C ASP A 140 9.22 -6.08 5.40
N LEU A 141 10.46 -5.86 5.86
CA LEU A 141 11.46 -6.95 6.02
C LEU A 141 10.97 -8.02 6.99
N ILE A 142 10.50 -7.58 8.17
CA ILE A 142 9.99 -8.49 9.19
C ILE A 142 8.72 -9.17 8.70
N LYS A 143 7.80 -8.44 8.09
CA LYS A 143 6.55 -8.98 7.55
C LYS A 143 6.81 -10.02 6.46
N TYR A 144 7.79 -9.80 5.60
CA TYR A 144 8.18 -10.79 4.59
C TYR A 144 8.83 -12.04 5.20
N ASN A 145 9.70 -11.88 6.21
CA ASN A 145 10.24 -13.04 6.94
C ASN A 145 9.11 -13.87 7.57
N LEU A 146 8.14 -13.22 8.23
CA LEU A 146 6.98 -13.87 8.82
C LEU A 146 6.06 -14.52 7.77
N TYR A 147 5.88 -13.88 6.61
CA TYR A 147 5.16 -14.46 5.47
C TYR A 147 5.78 -15.80 5.05
N LEU A 148 7.11 -15.89 4.95
CA LEU A 148 7.80 -17.14 4.64
C LEU A 148 7.67 -18.18 5.76
N VAL A 149 7.65 -17.76 7.03
CA VAL A 149 7.39 -18.67 8.17
C VAL A 149 5.96 -19.22 8.12
N GLU A 150 4.95 -18.41 7.81
CA GLU A 150 3.58 -18.90 7.65
C GLU A 150 3.43 -19.82 6.43
N GLN A 151 4.19 -19.59 5.35
CA GLN A 151 4.29 -20.54 4.23
C GLN A 151 4.85 -21.89 4.72
N ASP A 152 5.82 -21.90 5.62
CA ASP A 152 6.35 -23.14 6.21
C ASP A 152 5.27 -23.85 7.04
N MET A 153 4.46 -23.10 7.81
CA MET A 153 3.37 -23.69 8.59
C MET A 153 2.31 -24.34 7.70
N GLU A 154 1.93 -23.69 6.59
CA GLU A 154 1.00 -24.26 5.62
C GLU A 154 1.61 -25.47 4.87
N THR A 155 2.92 -25.43 4.60
CA THR A 155 3.67 -26.55 4.02
C THR A 155 3.68 -27.76 4.96
N LEU A 156 3.94 -27.55 6.25
CA LEU A 156 3.86 -28.57 7.29
C LEU A 156 2.47 -29.20 7.35
N LYS A 157 1.41 -28.39 7.32
CA LYS A 157 0.02 -28.88 7.35
C LYS A 157 -0.27 -29.80 6.16
N LYS A 158 0.08 -29.36 4.95
CA LYS A 158 -0.12 -30.13 3.70
C LYS A 158 0.69 -31.42 3.71
N GLN A 159 1.96 -31.35 4.10
CA GLN A 159 2.85 -32.51 4.11
C GLN A 159 2.45 -33.52 5.19
N SER A 160 2.01 -33.05 6.37
CA SER A 160 1.50 -33.92 7.44
C SER A 160 0.32 -34.75 6.96
N LYS A 161 -0.64 -34.08 6.28
CA LYS A 161 -1.80 -34.76 5.68
C LYS A 161 -1.37 -35.76 4.60
N LYS A 162 -0.42 -35.38 3.74
CA LYS A 162 0.10 -36.25 2.67
C LYS A 162 0.75 -37.52 3.20
N LEU A 163 1.54 -37.41 4.27
CA LEU A 163 2.30 -38.53 4.84
C LEU A 163 1.56 -39.28 5.96
N GLY A 164 0.38 -38.81 6.36
CA GLY A 164 -0.37 -39.39 7.48
C GLY A 164 0.36 -39.34 8.82
N LYS A 165 1.30 -38.40 8.98
CA LYS A 165 2.11 -38.24 10.19
C LYS A 165 2.23 -36.77 10.59
N PRO A 166 2.28 -36.44 11.89
CA PRO A 166 2.44 -35.06 12.35
C PRO A 166 3.82 -34.51 11.99
N LEU A 167 3.86 -33.48 11.17
CA LEU A 167 5.05 -32.68 10.95
C LEU A 167 4.83 -31.31 11.58
N THR A 168 5.64 -30.98 12.57
CA THR A 168 5.46 -29.77 13.38
C THR A 168 6.64 -28.83 13.34
N LYS A 169 7.77 -29.26 12.77
CA LYS A 169 9.08 -28.60 12.88
C LYS A 169 9.74 -28.36 11.51
N VAL A 170 10.65 -27.39 11.44
CA VAL A 170 11.41 -27.02 10.24
C VAL A 170 12.90 -27.15 10.51
N MET A 171 13.64 -27.66 9.54
CA MET A 171 15.10 -27.70 9.51
C MET A 171 15.64 -26.47 8.77
N TYR A 172 16.64 -25.80 9.34
CA TYR A 172 17.29 -24.64 8.72
C TYR A 172 18.77 -24.94 8.45
N ILE A 173 19.24 -24.55 7.27
CA ILE A 173 20.65 -24.55 6.89
C ILE A 173 21.04 -23.08 6.69
N HIS A 174 21.98 -22.58 7.49
CA HIS A 174 22.45 -21.19 7.41
C HIS A 174 23.89 -21.17 6.90
N ASN A 175 24.10 -20.58 5.74
CA ASN A 175 25.41 -20.38 5.15
C ASN A 175 26.04 -19.07 5.64
N TYR A 176 27.22 -19.16 6.25
CA TYR A 176 28.02 -18.00 6.71
C TYR A 176 29.28 -17.78 5.87
N GLU A 177 29.37 -18.41 4.70
CA GLU A 177 30.42 -18.10 3.74
C GLU A 177 30.37 -16.62 3.33
N LYS A 178 31.53 -16.00 3.09
CA LYS A 178 31.64 -14.60 2.59
C LYS A 178 31.01 -13.52 3.48
N ILE A 179 30.67 -13.83 4.73
CA ILE A 179 30.35 -12.82 5.74
C ILE A 179 31.58 -11.94 5.98
N THR A 180 31.36 -10.63 6.06
CA THR A 180 32.42 -9.64 6.27
C THR A 180 32.37 -9.08 7.69
N LEU A 181 33.50 -8.53 8.17
CA LEU A 181 33.54 -7.78 9.43
C LEU A 181 32.50 -6.66 9.46
N GLY A 182 32.37 -5.94 8.33
CA GLY A 182 31.42 -4.84 8.18
C GLY A 182 29.96 -5.26 8.27
N LEU A 183 29.61 -6.51 7.96
CA LEU A 183 28.28 -7.07 8.19
C LEU A 183 28.13 -7.56 9.64
N ALA A 184 29.11 -8.30 10.14
CA ALA A 184 29.12 -8.88 11.48
C ALA A 184 29.06 -7.84 12.61
N THR A 185 29.49 -6.61 12.35
CA THR A 185 29.47 -5.49 13.31
C THR A 185 28.42 -4.43 12.96
N ASN A 186 27.64 -4.63 11.89
CA ASN A 186 26.63 -3.64 11.50
C ASN A 186 25.46 -3.64 12.49
N LYS A 187 25.31 -2.54 13.23
CA LYS A 187 24.26 -2.36 14.22
C LYS A 187 22.85 -2.62 13.66
N ALA A 188 22.50 -2.08 12.50
CA ALA A 188 21.16 -2.20 11.95
C ALA A 188 20.82 -3.65 11.56
N VAL A 189 21.80 -4.37 11.00
CA VAL A 189 21.67 -5.79 10.67
C VAL A 189 21.55 -6.64 11.93
N LEU A 190 22.40 -6.40 12.94
CA LEU A 190 22.33 -7.13 14.21
C LEU A 190 21.01 -6.87 14.95
N GLU A 191 20.48 -5.65 14.93
CA GLU A 191 19.17 -5.33 15.48
C GLU A 191 18.04 -6.03 14.73
N LEU A 192 18.13 -6.16 13.40
CA LEU A 192 17.16 -6.90 12.60
C LEU A 192 17.20 -8.40 12.93
N LEU A 193 18.40 -8.97 13.07
CA LEU A 193 18.60 -10.36 13.48
C LEU A 193 18.00 -10.64 14.86
N LEU A 194 18.28 -9.80 15.86
CA LEU A 194 17.70 -9.93 17.19
C LEU A 194 16.18 -9.84 17.16
N LEU A 195 15.63 -8.94 16.34
CA LEU A 195 14.19 -8.84 16.17
C LEU A 195 13.62 -10.12 15.57
N ALA A 196 14.23 -10.68 14.51
CA ALA A 196 13.80 -11.95 13.92
C ALA A 196 13.85 -13.11 14.92
N VAL A 197 14.93 -13.23 15.70
CA VAL A 197 15.06 -14.26 16.76
C VAL A 197 13.96 -14.10 17.80
N LYS A 198 13.72 -12.88 18.29
CA LYS A 198 12.68 -12.61 19.28
C LYS A 198 11.29 -12.94 18.72
N MET A 199 10.97 -12.46 17.53
CA MET A 199 9.71 -12.71 16.85
C MET A 199 9.42 -14.20 16.71
N TYR A 200 10.44 -14.97 16.31
CA TYR A 200 10.31 -16.41 16.14
C TYR A 200 10.07 -17.11 17.49
N GLN A 201 10.86 -16.82 18.52
CA GLN A 201 10.75 -17.49 19.83
C GLN A 201 9.44 -17.17 20.55
N ASP A 202 8.95 -15.92 20.43
CA ASP A 202 7.73 -15.50 21.11
C ASP A 202 6.46 -16.07 20.44
N ASN A 203 6.50 -16.37 19.13
CA ASN A 203 5.30 -16.70 18.35
C ASN A 203 5.30 -18.09 17.71
N TYR A 204 6.46 -18.70 17.52
CA TYR A 204 6.62 -20.02 16.91
C TYR A 204 7.38 -21.00 17.82
N PRO A 205 6.95 -21.16 19.10
CA PRO A 205 7.60 -22.08 20.01
C PRO A 205 7.56 -23.51 19.46
N GLU A 206 8.62 -24.27 19.74
CA GLU A 206 8.74 -25.68 19.34
C GLU A 206 8.64 -25.96 17.82
N ARG A 207 8.83 -24.95 16.97
CA ARG A 207 8.82 -25.11 15.49
C ARG A 207 10.18 -25.40 14.86
N ILE A 208 11.29 -25.28 15.59
CA ILE A 208 12.64 -25.62 15.07
C ILE A 208 12.95 -27.09 15.32
N LYS A 209 13.31 -27.81 14.25
CA LYS A 209 13.87 -29.18 14.29
C LYS A 209 15.36 -29.11 14.64
N SER A 210 16.12 -28.45 13.79
CA SER A 210 17.58 -28.29 13.87
C SER A 210 18.01 -27.10 13.01
N ILE A 211 19.13 -26.47 13.37
CA ILE A 211 19.74 -25.39 12.61
C ILE A 211 21.21 -25.77 12.36
N TYR A 212 21.58 -25.88 11.10
CA TYR A 212 22.94 -26.20 10.67
C TYR A 212 23.63 -24.93 10.19
N ILE A 213 24.62 -24.47 10.93
CA ILE A 213 25.50 -23.37 10.54
C ILE A 213 26.65 -23.97 9.73
N ILE A 214 26.82 -23.57 8.48
CA ILE A 214 27.92 -24.02 7.62
C ILE A 214 28.82 -22.85 7.23
N ASN A 215 30.08 -23.16 6.90
CA ASN A 215 31.10 -22.17 6.58
C ASN A 215 31.28 -21.15 7.71
N ALA A 216 31.17 -21.60 8.97
CA ALA A 216 31.36 -20.73 10.12
C ALA A 216 32.79 -20.21 10.18
N SER A 217 32.93 -18.89 10.13
CA SER A 217 34.21 -18.17 10.27
C SER A 217 34.28 -17.44 11.62
N ILE A 218 35.40 -16.74 11.87
CA ILE A 218 35.52 -15.86 13.04
C ILE A 218 34.41 -14.79 13.09
N TYR A 219 33.89 -14.37 11.94
CA TYR A 219 32.80 -13.40 11.87
C TYR A 219 31.45 -13.99 12.32
N PHE A 220 31.21 -15.29 12.07
CA PHE A 220 30.07 -15.98 12.70
C PHE A 220 30.21 -15.95 14.21
N SER A 221 31.40 -16.27 14.76
CA SER A 221 31.63 -16.26 16.21
C SER A 221 31.37 -14.90 16.84
N MET A 222 31.71 -13.80 16.17
CA MET A 222 31.35 -12.44 16.63
C MET A 222 29.84 -12.23 16.69
N ILE A 223 29.11 -12.55 15.61
CA ILE A 223 27.65 -12.42 15.55
C ILE A 223 27.00 -13.30 16.62
N PHE A 224 27.43 -14.56 16.71
CA PHE A 224 26.89 -15.53 17.65
C PHE A 224 27.11 -15.09 19.10
N THR A 225 28.30 -14.57 19.42
CA THR A 225 28.59 -14.02 20.77
C THR A 225 27.62 -12.90 21.13
N PHE A 226 27.27 -12.04 20.18
CA PHE A 226 26.32 -10.95 20.37
C PHE A 226 24.88 -11.42 20.58
N VAL A 227 24.43 -12.46 19.86
CA VAL A 227 23.02 -12.91 19.90
C VAL A 227 22.76 -14.08 20.86
N LYS A 228 23.79 -14.82 21.28
CA LYS A 228 23.66 -16.08 22.04
C LYS A 228 22.81 -15.96 23.29
N SER A 229 22.96 -14.88 24.06
CA SER A 229 22.19 -14.65 25.29
C SER A 229 20.70 -14.40 25.07
N PHE A 230 20.27 -14.14 23.83
CA PHE A 230 18.88 -13.95 23.44
C PHE A 230 18.24 -15.21 22.85
N ILE A 231 19.03 -16.27 22.62
CA ILE A 231 18.55 -17.53 22.09
C ILE A 231 18.17 -18.45 23.25
N ALA A 232 16.95 -18.99 23.22
CA ALA A 232 16.44 -19.90 24.23
C ALA A 232 17.30 -21.18 24.29
N PRO A 233 17.55 -21.74 25.49
CA PRO A 233 18.36 -22.96 25.64
C PRO A 233 17.92 -24.12 24.75
N ALA A 234 16.60 -24.31 24.59
CA ALA A 234 16.02 -25.33 23.72
C ALA A 234 16.37 -25.14 22.23
N VAL A 235 16.65 -23.91 21.78
CA VAL A 235 17.10 -23.62 20.41
C VAL A 235 18.62 -23.78 20.32
N LEU A 236 19.38 -23.35 21.34
CA LEU A 236 20.84 -23.56 21.39
C LEU A 236 21.21 -25.05 21.30
N ALA A 237 20.44 -25.92 21.95
CA ALA A 237 20.62 -27.37 21.90
C ALA A 237 20.38 -27.98 20.49
N LYS A 238 19.77 -27.22 19.57
CA LYS A 238 19.45 -27.63 18.19
C LYS A 238 20.43 -27.06 17.16
N LEU A 239 21.45 -26.31 17.60
CA LEU A 239 22.47 -25.74 16.73
C LEU A 239 23.57 -26.77 16.44
N HIS A 240 23.90 -26.96 15.17
CA HIS A 240 25.03 -27.75 14.72
C HIS A 240 25.95 -26.82 13.90
N ILE A 241 27.19 -26.63 14.36
CA ILE A 241 28.11 -25.63 13.78
C ILE A 241 29.25 -26.36 13.08
N PHE A 242 29.42 -26.08 11.79
CA PHE A 242 30.45 -26.63 10.93
C PHE A 242 31.36 -25.53 10.39
N GLY A 243 32.64 -25.87 10.20
CA GLY A 243 33.61 -25.03 9.48
C GLY A 243 33.36 -25.07 7.97
N GLN A 244 34.43 -25.07 7.17
CA GLN A 244 34.34 -25.12 5.71
C GLN A 244 34.14 -26.54 5.16
N ASP A 245 34.47 -27.57 5.94
CA ASP A 245 34.45 -28.97 5.57
C ASP A 245 33.40 -29.78 6.36
N LYS A 246 33.17 -31.03 5.91
CA LYS A 246 32.39 -32.09 6.60
C LYS A 246 30.89 -31.88 6.77
N TRP A 247 30.34 -30.72 6.43
CA TRP A 247 28.90 -30.49 6.51
C TRP A 247 28.10 -31.21 5.40
N SER A 248 28.70 -31.42 4.21
CA SER A 248 28.03 -32.08 3.09
C SER A 248 27.63 -33.53 3.40
N ASP A 249 28.52 -34.30 4.02
CA ASP A 249 28.28 -35.71 4.38
C ASP A 249 27.16 -35.81 5.42
N ALA A 250 27.14 -34.90 6.39
CA ALA A 250 26.07 -34.80 7.38
C ALA A 250 24.72 -34.48 6.73
N PHE A 251 24.69 -33.63 5.70
CA PHE A 251 23.45 -33.32 4.99
C PHE A 251 22.92 -34.51 4.19
N LEU A 252 23.78 -35.29 3.54
CA LEU A 252 23.36 -36.50 2.80
C LEU A 252 22.81 -37.60 3.72
N GLN A 253 23.17 -37.61 5.00
CA GLN A 253 22.53 -38.50 5.97
C GLN A 253 21.08 -38.08 6.26
N LEU A 254 20.79 -36.79 6.23
CA LEU A 254 19.51 -36.19 6.65
C LEU A 254 18.54 -35.91 5.49
N ILE A 255 19.07 -35.56 4.32
CA ILE A 255 18.33 -35.08 3.14
C ILE A 255 18.67 -36.00 1.97
N ASP A 256 17.67 -36.34 1.16
CA ASP A 256 17.91 -37.09 -0.07
C ASP A 256 18.78 -36.28 -1.05
N ALA A 257 19.74 -36.94 -1.70
CA ALA A 257 20.65 -36.27 -2.64
C ALA A 257 19.90 -35.56 -3.78
N ASN A 258 18.74 -36.08 -4.21
CA ASN A 258 17.94 -35.46 -5.28
C ASN A 258 17.12 -34.25 -4.81
N VAL A 259 17.00 -34.04 -3.50
CA VAL A 259 16.37 -32.84 -2.93
C VAL A 259 17.41 -31.73 -2.71
N LEU A 260 18.62 -32.12 -2.29
CA LEU A 260 19.71 -31.21 -1.95
C LEU A 260 20.41 -30.65 -3.20
N PRO A 261 20.56 -29.32 -3.35
CA PRO A 261 21.32 -28.72 -4.45
C PRO A 261 22.75 -29.24 -4.56
N ALA A 262 23.26 -29.32 -5.80
CA ALA A 262 24.62 -29.80 -6.07
C ALA A 262 25.70 -28.96 -5.38
N PHE A 263 25.54 -27.64 -5.31
CA PHE A 263 26.47 -26.77 -4.57
C PHE A 263 26.45 -26.97 -3.04
N LEU A 264 25.48 -27.72 -2.51
CA LEU A 264 25.39 -28.15 -1.11
C LEU A 264 25.75 -29.63 -0.93
N GLY A 265 26.37 -30.27 -1.92
CA GLY A 265 26.80 -31.66 -1.86
C GLY A 265 25.75 -32.71 -2.27
N GLY A 266 24.61 -32.28 -2.82
CA GLY A 266 23.61 -33.19 -3.39
C GLY A 266 23.75 -33.38 -4.91
N ASN A 267 22.66 -33.80 -5.55
CA ASN A 267 22.57 -34.05 -7.00
C ASN A 267 21.56 -33.13 -7.70
N ARG A 268 20.84 -32.28 -6.97
CA ARG A 268 19.78 -31.44 -7.56
C ARG A 268 20.39 -30.24 -8.31
N THR A 269 19.93 -30.06 -9.54
CA THR A 269 20.29 -28.94 -10.41
C THR A 269 19.03 -28.35 -11.04
N ASP A 270 19.16 -27.21 -11.73
CA ASP A 270 18.12 -26.73 -12.65
C ASP A 270 17.98 -27.66 -13.88
N PRO A 271 16.89 -27.57 -14.66
CA PRO A 271 16.72 -28.37 -15.88
C PRO A 271 17.85 -28.24 -16.91
N ASP A 272 18.59 -27.13 -16.90
CA ASP A 272 19.77 -26.88 -17.75
C ASP A 272 21.10 -27.40 -17.15
N GLY A 273 21.04 -28.08 -15.99
CA GLY A 273 22.19 -28.60 -15.29
C GLY A 273 22.88 -27.59 -14.36
N ASN A 274 22.37 -26.36 -14.20
CA ASN A 274 23.00 -25.37 -13.34
C ASN A 274 23.00 -25.83 -11.85
N PRO A 275 24.18 -26.00 -11.23
CA PRO A 275 24.27 -26.51 -9.86
C PRO A 275 23.74 -25.53 -8.82
N LEU A 276 23.58 -24.24 -9.16
CA LEU A 276 23.08 -23.20 -8.26
C LEU A 276 21.54 -23.18 -8.17
N CYS A 277 20.81 -23.92 -9.00
CA CYS A 277 19.35 -24.00 -8.89
C CYS A 277 18.62 -22.63 -8.95
N LEU A 278 19.03 -21.76 -9.87
CA LEU A 278 18.53 -20.39 -10.03
C LEU A 278 17.04 -20.31 -10.39
N SER A 279 16.42 -21.40 -10.87
CA SER A 279 14.99 -21.42 -11.18
C SER A 279 14.09 -21.36 -9.95
N PHE A 280 14.59 -21.78 -8.78
CA PHE A 280 13.82 -21.79 -7.53
C PHE A 280 14.58 -21.26 -6.31
N MET A 281 15.88 -20.95 -6.44
CA MET A 281 16.69 -20.38 -5.37
C MET A 281 17.11 -18.94 -5.67
N VAL A 282 16.93 -18.08 -4.66
CA VAL A 282 17.48 -16.74 -4.58
C VAL A 282 18.85 -16.81 -3.92
N HIS A 283 19.88 -16.39 -4.66
CA HIS A 283 21.26 -16.30 -4.19
C HIS A 283 21.64 -14.86 -3.83
N PRO A 284 22.64 -14.66 -2.95
CA PRO A 284 23.15 -13.32 -2.64
C PRO A 284 23.52 -12.52 -3.89
N LYS A 285 22.94 -11.33 -4.02
CA LYS A 285 23.23 -10.35 -5.06
C LYS A 285 23.22 -8.96 -4.43
N ILE A 286 24.04 -8.07 -4.97
CA ILE A 286 24.00 -6.65 -4.59
C ILE A 286 22.67 -6.07 -5.10
N ILE A 287 21.98 -5.33 -4.25
CA ILE A 287 20.73 -4.69 -4.62
C ILE A 287 21.04 -3.41 -5.39
N PRO A 288 20.49 -3.22 -6.62
CA PRO A 288 20.66 -1.98 -7.34
C PRO A 288 20.13 -0.78 -6.55
N GLU A 289 20.90 0.32 -6.51
CA GLU A 289 20.52 1.55 -5.80
C GLU A 289 19.18 2.13 -6.28
N SER A 290 18.71 1.76 -7.48
CA SER A 290 17.36 2.11 -7.96
C SER A 290 16.22 1.57 -7.08
N TYR A 291 16.48 0.56 -6.24
CA TYR A 291 15.53 0.07 -5.25
C TYR A 291 15.59 0.84 -3.92
N TYR A 292 16.63 1.65 -3.68
CA TYR A 292 16.83 2.31 -2.39
C TYR A 292 15.74 3.37 -2.17
N LEU A 293 15.13 3.35 -0.98
CA LEU A 293 14.19 4.37 -0.55
C LEU A 293 14.95 5.70 -0.47
N GLN A 294 14.47 6.69 -1.21
CA GLN A 294 15.01 8.05 -1.10
C GLN A 294 14.66 8.60 0.27
N LYS A 295 15.69 8.96 1.03
CA LYS A 295 15.52 9.61 2.32
C LYS A 295 14.98 11.01 2.10
N SER A 296 13.85 11.32 2.73
CA SER A 296 13.28 12.66 2.74
C SER A 296 14.27 13.64 3.38
N GLU A 297 14.67 14.68 2.64
CA GLU A 297 15.47 15.79 3.19
C GLU A 297 14.63 16.67 4.15
N LYS A 298 13.31 16.50 4.14
CA LYS A 298 12.38 17.25 5.00
C LYS A 298 12.31 16.57 6.36
N LYS A 299 13.06 17.11 7.32
CA LYS A 299 12.90 16.76 8.74
C LYS A 299 11.79 17.59 9.37
N LEU A 300 10.78 16.92 9.92
CA LEU A 300 9.73 17.55 10.70
C LEU A 300 10.30 18.26 11.92
N SER A 301 11.38 17.73 12.50
CA SER A 301 12.12 18.36 13.59
C SER A 301 12.67 19.76 13.29
N LEU A 302 12.73 20.17 12.02
CA LEU A 302 13.19 21.51 11.58
C LEU A 302 12.04 22.47 11.23
N CYS A 303 10.78 22.02 11.30
CA CYS A 303 9.61 22.84 10.95
C CYS A 303 9.14 23.69 12.15
N PRO A 304 8.67 24.93 11.93
CA PRO A 304 8.31 25.87 13.01
C PRO A 304 7.03 25.50 13.80
N ASP A 305 6.19 24.59 13.29
CA ASP A 305 4.86 24.27 13.86
C ASP A 305 4.78 22.86 14.48
N VAL A 306 5.91 22.34 14.97
CA VAL A 306 6.05 20.93 15.38
C VAL A 306 6.26 20.83 16.88
N LYS A 307 5.46 19.98 17.52
CA LYS A 307 5.59 19.65 18.95
C LYS A 307 6.57 18.50 19.13
N LYS A 308 7.22 18.44 20.29
CA LYS A 308 8.10 17.34 20.67
C LYS A 308 7.56 16.65 21.92
N VAL A 309 7.59 15.33 21.93
CA VAL A 309 7.29 14.50 23.11
C VAL A 309 8.33 13.38 23.24
N THR A 310 8.64 13.02 24.48
CA THR A 310 9.52 11.89 24.78
C THR A 310 8.71 10.81 25.50
N VAL A 311 8.48 9.69 24.84
CA VAL A 311 7.79 8.54 25.44
C VAL A 311 8.83 7.67 26.13
N THR A 312 8.82 7.65 27.46
CA THR A 312 9.74 6.83 28.25
C THR A 312 9.47 5.33 28.05
N ARG A 313 10.37 4.46 28.54
CA ARG A 313 10.14 3.01 28.46
C ARG A 313 8.93 2.62 29.31
N PHE A 314 8.23 1.56 28.92
CA PHE A 314 7.06 1.03 29.65
C PHE A 314 5.91 2.04 29.80
N SER A 315 5.89 3.13 29.02
CA SER A 315 4.89 4.18 29.12
C SER A 315 4.23 4.50 27.78
N LYS A 316 3.21 5.37 27.83
CA LYS A 316 2.44 5.85 26.69
C LYS A 316 2.21 7.34 26.84
N GLU A 317 2.15 8.02 25.70
CA GLU A 317 1.77 9.42 25.62
C GLU A 317 0.47 9.53 24.83
N ILE A 318 -0.47 10.31 25.37
CA ILE A 318 -1.83 10.45 24.84
C ILE A 318 -2.06 11.89 24.45
N ILE A 319 -2.43 12.12 23.19
CA ILE A 319 -2.80 13.44 22.67
C ILE A 319 -4.29 13.41 22.37
N SER A 320 -5.06 14.21 23.10
CA SER A 320 -6.51 14.26 23.02
C SER A 320 -7.00 15.40 22.12
N PHE A 321 -8.09 15.14 21.39
CA PHE A 321 -8.73 16.09 20.50
C PHE A 321 -10.25 16.05 20.68
N ASP A 322 -10.83 17.14 21.19
CA ASP A 322 -12.28 17.25 21.33
C ASP A 322 -12.91 17.67 20.00
N VAL A 323 -13.62 16.72 19.38
CA VAL A 323 -14.27 16.92 18.08
C VAL A 323 -15.71 17.31 18.30
N GLN A 324 -15.97 18.62 18.21
CA GLN A 324 -17.30 19.21 18.39
C GLN A 324 -18.20 19.09 17.14
N LYS A 325 -17.63 18.69 15.99
CA LYS A 325 -18.38 18.54 14.74
C LYS A 325 -18.04 17.21 14.08
N ALA A 326 -19.06 16.36 13.94
CA ALA A 326 -18.97 15.11 13.18
C ALA A 326 -18.46 15.37 11.75
N ASN A 327 -17.73 14.39 11.22
CA ASN A 327 -17.03 14.45 9.93
C ASN A 327 -15.91 15.50 9.84
N SER A 328 -15.37 15.96 10.97
CA SER A 328 -14.08 16.68 11.00
C SER A 328 -12.94 15.73 10.69
N LEU A 329 -11.80 16.25 10.25
CA LEU A 329 -10.62 15.45 9.91
C LEU A 329 -9.56 15.63 10.99
N LEU A 330 -9.23 14.54 11.69
CA LEU A 330 -8.02 14.46 12.50
C LEU A 330 -6.85 14.14 11.55
N GLU A 331 -5.90 15.05 11.44
CA GLU A 331 -4.67 14.88 10.67
C GLU A 331 -3.51 14.69 11.64
N TRP A 332 -2.59 13.80 11.30
CA TRP A 332 -1.31 13.67 11.99
C TRP A 332 -0.16 13.59 10.99
N GLU A 333 0.97 14.10 11.43
CA GLU A 333 2.27 13.82 10.88
C GLU A 333 3.26 13.75 12.02
N PHE A 334 4.08 12.72 12.08
CA PHE A 334 5.13 12.62 13.09
C PHE A 334 6.43 12.02 12.54
N GLU A 335 7.52 12.34 13.22
CA GLU A 335 8.88 11.85 12.99
C GLU A 335 9.40 11.30 14.33
N THR A 336 9.83 10.05 14.35
CA THR A 336 10.63 9.50 15.43
C THR A 336 12.10 9.86 15.19
N LYS A 337 12.74 10.47 16.18
CA LYS A 337 14.19 10.78 16.11
C LYS A 337 15.01 9.50 15.94
N ASN A 338 14.59 8.45 16.64
CA ASN A 338 15.27 7.16 16.67
C ASN A 338 14.26 6.05 16.92
N ARG A 339 14.35 4.99 16.10
CA ARG A 339 13.59 3.74 16.22
C ARG A 339 12.09 3.95 16.00
N ASP A 340 11.38 2.85 15.96
CA ASP A 340 9.94 2.83 15.79
C ASP A 340 9.15 3.30 17.01
N ILE A 341 7.85 3.56 16.89
CA ILE A 341 6.91 3.78 17.99
C ILE A 341 5.60 3.05 17.66
N ALA A 342 4.89 2.50 18.65
CA ALA A 342 3.54 2.02 18.37
C ALA A 342 2.58 3.22 18.38
N PHE A 343 1.79 3.39 17.32
CA PHE A 343 0.86 4.49 17.16
C PHE A 343 -0.54 3.96 16.84
N GLY A 344 -1.57 4.51 17.48
CA GLY A 344 -2.98 4.20 17.20
C GLY A 344 -3.88 5.37 17.53
N VAL A 345 -5.11 5.34 16.99
CA VAL A 345 -6.13 6.37 17.27
C VAL A 345 -7.36 5.71 17.87
N TYR A 346 -7.86 6.30 18.95
CA TYR A 346 -9.03 5.82 19.69
C TYR A 346 -10.10 6.92 19.76
N PHE A 347 -11.34 6.54 20.00
CA PHE A 347 -12.49 7.42 20.11
C PHE A 347 -13.30 7.10 21.37
N LYS A 348 -13.71 8.13 22.10
CA LYS A 348 -14.68 8.03 23.20
C LYS A 348 -15.82 9.02 22.95
N GLU A 349 -17.04 8.57 23.17
CA GLU A 349 -18.24 9.40 23.06
C GLU A 349 -18.51 10.11 24.40
N ASP A 350 -18.70 11.42 24.37
CA ASP A 350 -18.72 12.29 25.57
C ASP A 350 -19.89 12.00 26.54
N LEU A 351 -20.94 11.32 26.08
CA LEU A 351 -22.19 11.10 26.84
C LEU A 351 -22.10 10.02 27.94
N HIS A 352 -21.00 9.27 28.02
CA HIS A 352 -20.84 8.18 28.98
C HIS A 352 -19.45 8.19 29.62
N GLU A 353 -19.33 8.74 30.84
CA GLU A 353 -18.07 8.83 31.59
C GLU A 353 -17.37 7.46 31.75
N ASN A 354 -18.13 6.35 31.80
CA ASN A 354 -17.62 4.98 31.94
C ASN A 354 -17.38 4.21 30.62
N SER A 355 -17.55 4.84 29.44
CA SER A 355 -17.29 4.15 28.16
C SER A 355 -15.79 3.97 27.90
N LYS A 356 -15.37 2.75 27.55
CA LYS A 356 -13.98 2.46 27.14
C LYS A 356 -13.73 3.06 25.74
N PRO A 357 -12.57 3.70 25.49
CA PRO A 357 -12.23 4.18 24.16
C PRO A 357 -12.23 3.04 23.13
N ILE A 358 -12.88 3.27 21.99
CA ILE A 358 -12.95 2.36 20.85
C ILE A 358 -11.76 2.64 19.94
N GLU A 359 -11.03 1.60 19.53
CA GLU A 359 -9.95 1.74 18.56
C GLU A 359 -10.52 2.02 17.16
N VAL A 360 -10.11 3.14 16.56
CA VAL A 360 -10.56 3.58 15.23
C VAL A 360 -9.46 3.53 14.17
N ILE A 361 -8.20 3.71 14.58
CA ILE A 361 -7.03 3.32 13.81
C ILE A 361 -6.29 2.27 14.63
N PRO A 362 -6.18 1.03 14.12
CA PRO A 362 -5.46 -0.04 14.80
C PRO A 362 -4.05 0.39 15.17
N LYS A 363 -3.64 0.07 16.39
CA LYS A 363 -2.28 0.32 16.84
C LYS A 363 -1.28 -0.43 15.95
N GLN A 364 -0.28 0.28 15.42
CA GLN A 364 0.78 -0.27 14.57
C GLN A 364 2.16 0.23 15.00
N ARG A 365 3.19 -0.62 14.90
CA ARG A 365 4.59 -0.21 15.08
C ARG A 365 5.12 0.45 13.80
N LEU A 366 5.44 1.74 13.91
CA LEU A 366 5.84 2.60 12.79
C LEU A 366 7.24 3.19 13.02
N ASP A 367 8.07 3.24 12.00
CA ASP A 367 9.40 3.88 12.00
C ASP A 367 9.47 4.93 10.90
N THR A 368 9.96 6.13 11.22
CA THR A 368 9.94 7.29 10.30
C THR A 368 11.34 7.58 9.71
N TYR A 369 12.20 6.56 9.64
CA TYR A 369 13.61 6.72 9.25
C TYR A 369 13.79 7.31 7.83
N TYR A 370 12.88 6.97 6.90
CA TYR A 370 12.94 7.41 5.51
C TYR A 370 12.06 8.62 5.21
N ASP A 371 10.91 8.76 5.87
CA ASP A 371 9.99 9.89 5.76
C ASP A 371 9.11 9.98 7.01
N THR A 372 8.43 11.11 7.19
CA THR A 372 7.47 11.30 8.28
C THR A 372 6.27 10.35 8.12
N GLU A 373 5.72 9.88 9.24
CA GLU A 373 4.47 9.12 9.22
C GLU A 373 3.29 10.08 9.25
N THR A 374 2.57 10.14 8.14
CA THR A 374 1.39 10.97 7.94
C THR A 374 0.13 10.13 7.91
N GLY A 375 -0.97 10.66 8.43
CA GLY A 375 -2.27 10.05 8.21
C GLY A 375 -3.42 10.99 8.55
N THR A 376 -4.59 10.57 8.15
CA THR A 376 -5.84 11.28 8.41
C THR A 376 -6.90 10.29 8.86
N TYR A 377 -7.80 10.75 9.73
CA TYR A 377 -8.97 10.00 10.13
C TYR A 377 -10.20 10.90 10.10
N LYS A 378 -11.26 10.41 9.47
CA LYS A 378 -12.55 11.09 9.44
C LYS A 378 -13.29 10.80 10.74
N CYS A 379 -13.38 11.79 11.61
CA CYS A 379 -14.07 11.71 12.89
C CYS A 379 -15.58 11.61 12.66
N GLU A 380 -16.11 10.41 12.44
CA GLU A 380 -17.53 10.18 12.07
C GLU A 380 -18.51 10.69 13.12
N LYS A 381 -18.12 10.64 14.40
CA LYS A 381 -18.91 11.09 15.55
C LYS A 381 -18.24 12.23 16.28
N THR A 382 -19.04 13.03 16.99
CA THR A 382 -18.56 14.00 17.97
C THR A 382 -18.10 13.29 19.24
N GLY A 383 -17.08 13.83 19.89
CA GLY A 383 -16.49 13.30 21.12
C GLY A 383 -14.98 13.46 21.14
N THR A 384 -14.33 12.91 22.16
CA THR A 384 -12.87 12.95 22.27
C THR A 384 -12.19 11.85 21.46
N TYR A 385 -11.25 12.23 20.60
CA TYR A 385 -10.33 11.33 19.91
C TYR A 385 -8.94 11.37 20.56
N PHE A 386 -8.28 10.23 20.66
CA PHE A 386 -6.98 10.07 21.30
C PHE A 386 -5.98 9.51 20.30
N ALA A 387 -4.91 10.24 20.03
CA ALA A 387 -3.74 9.73 19.34
C ALA A 387 -2.74 9.25 20.40
N ILE A 388 -2.41 7.95 20.38
CA ILE A 388 -1.58 7.32 21.42
C ILE A 388 -0.25 6.90 20.83
N PHE A 389 0.84 7.44 21.37
CA PHE A 389 2.19 6.93 21.18
C PHE A 389 2.53 5.95 22.31
N ASP A 390 2.68 4.68 22.00
CA ASP A 390 2.88 3.59 22.94
C ASP A 390 4.32 3.07 22.86
N ASN A 391 5.07 3.21 23.96
CA ASN A 391 6.41 2.66 24.16
C ASN A 391 6.43 1.59 25.25
N SER A 392 5.29 0.96 25.54
CA SER A 392 5.18 -0.03 26.61
C SER A 392 6.02 -1.28 26.35
N TYR A 393 6.49 -1.48 25.12
CA TYR A 393 7.27 -2.64 24.69
C TYR A 393 8.79 -2.41 24.72
N SER A 394 9.31 -1.18 24.86
CA SER A 394 10.76 -0.93 24.89
C SER A 394 11.31 -1.14 26.30
N TRP A 395 12.41 -1.88 26.40
CA TRP A 395 13.04 -2.22 27.69
C TRP A 395 14.14 -1.24 28.08
N PHE A 396 14.77 -0.62 27.08
CA PHE A 396 16.05 0.08 27.24
C PHE A 396 16.00 1.55 26.85
N PHE A 397 15.15 1.94 25.90
CA PHE A 397 15.27 3.25 25.26
C PHE A 397 13.97 4.05 25.28
N PRO A 398 14.00 5.32 25.73
CA PRO A 398 12.93 6.28 25.46
C PRO A 398 12.90 6.61 23.96
N LYS A 399 11.75 7.12 23.49
CA LYS A 399 11.52 7.48 22.10
C LYS A 399 11.16 8.95 22.01
N GLU A 400 11.94 9.70 21.24
CA GLU A 400 11.70 11.12 20.99
C GLU A 400 10.93 11.27 19.68
N ILE A 401 9.78 11.93 19.76
CA ILE A 401 8.80 12.06 18.68
C ILE A 401 8.54 13.54 18.45
N TYR A 402 8.74 13.97 17.22
CA TYR A 402 8.32 15.26 16.71
C TYR A 402 7.00 15.07 15.99
N TYR A 403 5.97 15.86 16.27
CA TYR A 403 4.66 15.67 15.65
C TYR A 403 3.94 16.99 15.41
N ARG A 404 3.09 17.00 14.38
CA ARG A 404 2.03 17.98 14.20
C ARG A 404 0.73 17.22 14.03
N MET A 405 -0.25 17.56 14.85
CA MET A 405 -1.57 16.94 14.81
C MET A 405 -2.62 18.00 15.01
N ARG A 406 -3.71 17.92 14.24
CA ARG A 406 -4.80 18.90 14.32
C ARG A 406 -6.11 18.29 13.86
N VAL A 407 -7.19 18.79 14.44
CA VAL A 407 -8.53 18.60 13.90
C VAL A 407 -8.81 19.75 12.95
N LYS A 408 -8.85 19.47 11.65
CA LYS A 408 -9.43 20.40 10.70
C LYS A 408 -10.94 20.28 10.79
N LYS A 409 -11.59 21.37 11.22
CA LYS A 409 -13.01 21.57 10.92
C LYS A 409 -13.13 21.42 9.41
N ASN A 410 -14.11 20.64 8.98
CA ASN A 410 -14.39 20.51 7.56
C ASN A 410 -14.90 21.87 7.04
N CYS A 411 -13.99 22.76 6.65
CA CYS A 411 -14.31 24.08 6.08
C CYS A 411 -14.96 23.98 4.70
N ASN A 412 -15.04 22.78 4.11
CA ASN A 412 -15.61 22.59 2.78
C ASN A 412 -16.96 21.89 2.74
N MET A 413 -17.58 21.58 3.89
CA MET A 413 -18.95 21.07 3.88
C MET A 413 -19.97 22.14 3.46
N HIS A 414 -19.76 23.43 3.78
CA HIS A 414 -20.70 24.48 3.35
C HIS A 414 -20.61 24.79 1.85
N ILE A 415 -19.46 24.56 1.21
CA ILE A 415 -19.32 24.69 -0.25
C ILE A 415 -19.86 23.41 -0.95
N ARG A 416 -19.57 22.21 -0.44
CA ARG A 416 -20.13 20.95 -0.96
C ARG A 416 -21.66 20.89 -0.85
N TYR A 417 -22.25 21.21 0.31
CA TYR A 417 -23.72 21.19 0.50
C TYR A 417 -24.45 22.31 -0.27
N SER A 418 -23.87 23.51 -0.39
CA SER A 418 -24.50 24.60 -1.14
C SER A 418 -24.39 24.44 -2.66
N ILE A 419 -23.33 23.80 -3.17
CA ILE A 419 -23.20 23.46 -4.60
C ILE A 419 -24.07 22.27 -4.98
N LEU A 420 -24.21 21.26 -4.12
CA LEU A 420 -25.04 20.09 -4.40
C LEU A 420 -26.53 20.44 -4.46
N ASN A 421 -27.05 21.21 -3.50
CA ASN A 421 -28.44 21.67 -3.55
C ASN A 421 -28.71 22.67 -4.69
N TYR A 422 -27.73 23.46 -5.12
CA TYR A 422 -27.86 24.32 -6.30
C TYR A 422 -27.87 23.50 -7.61
N SER A 423 -27.06 22.45 -7.71
CA SER A 423 -27.01 21.57 -8.89
C SER A 423 -28.29 20.75 -9.10
N LYS A 424 -29.01 20.39 -8.03
CA LYS A 424 -30.25 19.57 -8.07
C LYS A 424 -31.34 20.14 -9.00
N ASN A 425 -31.40 21.46 -9.18
CA ASN A 425 -32.42 22.12 -10.01
C ASN A 425 -31.94 22.51 -11.42
N LEU A 426 -30.63 22.71 -11.63
CA LEU A 426 -30.11 23.06 -12.96
C LEU A 426 -30.20 21.92 -13.96
N TRP A 427 -30.11 20.66 -13.54
CA TRP A 427 -30.18 19.53 -14.48
C TRP A 427 -31.61 19.26 -14.99
N LYS A 428 -32.63 19.88 -14.39
CA LYS A 428 -34.00 19.89 -14.92
C LYS A 428 -34.16 20.81 -16.13
N THR A 429 -33.20 21.72 -16.37
CA THR A 429 -33.21 22.62 -17.53
C THR A 429 -32.42 22.08 -18.72
N MET A 430 -31.79 20.90 -18.60
CA MET A 430 -31.28 20.20 -19.77
C MET A 430 -32.44 19.79 -20.67
N ASP A 431 -32.35 20.13 -21.95
CA ASP A 431 -33.29 19.69 -22.98
C ASP A 431 -33.05 18.20 -23.28
N LEU A 432 -33.64 17.34 -22.45
CA LEU A 432 -33.55 15.88 -22.55
C LEU A 432 -34.84 15.32 -23.14
N THR A 433 -34.69 14.45 -24.15
CA THR A 433 -35.81 13.65 -24.66
C THR A 433 -36.33 12.69 -23.59
N ASP A 434 -37.58 12.24 -23.71
CA ASP A 434 -38.17 11.31 -22.74
C ASP A 434 -37.43 9.97 -22.67
N ILE A 435 -36.88 9.51 -23.79
CA ILE A 435 -36.04 8.32 -23.86
C ILE A 435 -34.80 8.49 -22.97
N GLN A 436 -34.14 9.65 -23.02
CA GLN A 436 -32.95 9.94 -22.21
C GLN A 436 -33.30 10.07 -20.73
N LYS A 437 -34.41 10.73 -20.39
CA LYS A 437 -34.90 10.82 -19.00
C LYS A 437 -35.18 9.43 -18.42
N ASN A 438 -35.84 8.57 -19.20
CA ASN A 438 -36.13 7.19 -18.79
C ASN A 438 -34.85 6.38 -18.59
N ALA A 439 -33.88 6.47 -19.50
CA ALA A 439 -32.60 5.78 -19.37
C ALA A 439 -31.81 6.23 -18.14
N ILE A 440 -31.80 7.53 -17.82
CA ILE A 440 -31.17 8.07 -16.61
C ILE A 440 -31.85 7.52 -15.36
N SER A 441 -33.18 7.58 -15.30
CA SER A 441 -33.97 7.08 -14.17
C SER A 441 -33.72 5.60 -13.92
N GLU A 442 -33.74 4.80 -14.99
CA GLU A 442 -33.51 3.36 -14.92
C GLU A 442 -32.07 3.03 -14.48
N LEU A 443 -31.06 3.71 -15.04
CA LEU A 443 -29.67 3.51 -14.61
C LEU A 443 -29.51 3.89 -13.14
N ARG A 444 -30.05 5.05 -12.73
CA ARG A 444 -29.98 5.54 -11.34
C ARG A 444 -30.56 4.54 -10.35
N LYS A 445 -31.73 3.97 -10.64
CA LYS A 445 -32.38 2.96 -9.77
C LYS A 445 -31.46 1.77 -9.46
N ARG A 446 -30.65 1.33 -10.42
CA ARG A 446 -29.71 0.20 -10.25
C ARG A 446 -28.59 0.49 -9.25
N PHE A 447 -28.33 1.75 -8.92
CA PHE A 447 -27.29 2.15 -7.97
C PHE A 447 -27.83 2.68 -6.63
N LYS A 448 -29.14 2.61 -6.36
CA LYS A 448 -29.80 3.24 -5.20
C LYS A 448 -29.16 2.93 -3.84
N ASN A 449 -28.62 1.72 -3.67
CA ASN A 449 -28.00 1.27 -2.43
C ASN A 449 -26.49 1.04 -2.56
N GLU A 450 -25.89 1.43 -3.68
CA GLU A 450 -24.48 1.15 -4.01
C GLU A 450 -23.60 2.41 -4.04
N VAL A 451 -24.21 3.59 -4.12
CA VAL A 451 -23.51 4.88 -4.17
C VAL A 451 -24.00 5.80 -3.05
N SER A 452 -23.20 6.81 -2.70
CA SER A 452 -23.64 7.83 -1.74
C SER A 452 -24.84 8.60 -2.27
N GLU A 453 -25.63 9.18 -1.37
CA GLU A 453 -26.77 10.04 -1.73
C GLU A 453 -26.34 11.19 -2.66
N GLU A 454 -25.13 11.74 -2.46
CA GLU A 454 -24.52 12.74 -3.34
C GLU A 454 -24.40 12.26 -4.79
N VAL A 455 -23.89 11.04 -5.01
CA VAL A 455 -23.71 10.47 -6.34
C VAL A 455 -25.05 10.03 -6.93
N TYR A 456 -25.95 9.50 -6.09
CA TYR A 456 -27.29 9.09 -6.52
C TYR A 456 -28.12 10.26 -7.08
N GLU A 457 -27.98 11.44 -6.48
CA GLU A 457 -28.69 12.66 -6.90
C GLU A 457 -28.03 13.40 -8.08
N ASP A 458 -26.79 13.07 -8.46
CA ASP A 458 -26.08 13.70 -9.57
C ASP A 458 -26.61 13.20 -10.93
N THR A 459 -27.55 13.94 -11.50
CA THR A 459 -28.14 13.62 -12.81
C THR A 459 -27.11 13.59 -13.94
N HIS A 460 -26.13 14.49 -13.90
CA HIS A 460 -25.08 14.55 -14.92
C HIS A 460 -24.17 13.33 -14.86
N MET A 461 -23.88 12.82 -13.65
CA MET A 461 -23.13 11.58 -13.46
C MET A 461 -23.73 10.44 -14.27
N PHE A 462 -25.03 10.16 -14.17
CA PHE A 462 -25.66 9.09 -14.95
C PHE A 462 -25.74 9.42 -16.45
N TYR A 463 -26.05 10.67 -16.79
CA TYR A 463 -26.14 11.11 -18.19
C TYR A 463 -24.84 10.91 -18.96
N LYS A 464 -23.67 11.29 -18.40
CA LYS A 464 -22.39 11.21 -19.15
C LYS A 464 -21.98 9.78 -19.46
N PHE A 465 -22.23 8.82 -18.56
CA PHE A 465 -21.96 7.40 -18.80
C PHE A 465 -22.95 6.79 -19.80
N LEU A 466 -24.22 7.20 -19.77
CA LEU A 466 -25.20 6.80 -20.79
C LEU A 466 -24.82 7.35 -22.16
N LYS A 467 -24.54 8.65 -22.27
CA LYS A 467 -24.16 9.30 -23.51
C LYS A 467 -22.91 8.66 -24.13
N ALA A 468 -21.89 8.37 -23.31
CA ALA A 468 -20.67 7.70 -23.78
C ALA A 468 -20.88 6.28 -24.31
N ARG A 469 -22.05 5.68 -24.07
CA ARG A 469 -22.43 4.36 -24.57
C ARG A 469 -23.70 4.42 -25.42
N ASN A 470 -23.97 5.57 -26.04
CA ASN A 470 -25.14 5.79 -26.91
C ASN A 470 -26.46 5.36 -26.25
N PHE A 471 -26.59 5.68 -24.96
CA PHE A 471 -27.72 5.31 -24.10
C PHE A 471 -27.96 3.79 -23.96
N ASN A 472 -26.97 2.94 -24.29
CA ASN A 472 -27.00 1.53 -23.98
C ASN A 472 -26.84 1.32 -22.46
N LEU A 473 -27.95 0.99 -21.80
CA LEU A 473 -28.05 0.89 -20.36
C LEU A 473 -27.05 -0.11 -19.74
N ARG A 474 -26.90 -1.31 -20.33
CA ARG A 474 -26.00 -2.35 -19.81
C ARG A 474 -24.54 -1.95 -19.93
N GLN A 475 -24.15 -1.36 -21.06
CA GLN A 475 -22.77 -0.91 -21.26
C GLN A 475 -22.45 0.30 -20.36
N ALA A 476 -23.38 1.23 -20.20
CA ALA A 476 -23.24 2.37 -19.30
C ALA A 476 -23.10 1.92 -17.83
N GLU A 477 -23.94 0.97 -17.40
CA GLU A 477 -23.83 0.37 -16.06
C GLU A 477 -22.46 -0.29 -15.85
N SER A 478 -22.01 -1.11 -16.81
CA SER A 478 -20.69 -1.76 -16.74
C SER A 478 -19.55 -0.75 -16.62
N MET A 479 -19.60 0.33 -17.41
CA MET A 479 -18.62 1.41 -17.38
C MET A 479 -18.63 2.15 -16.04
N LEU A 480 -19.81 2.49 -15.52
CA LEU A 480 -19.96 3.18 -14.24
C LEU A 480 -19.48 2.34 -13.05
N ARG A 481 -19.79 1.04 -13.01
CA ARG A 481 -19.28 0.12 -11.97
C ARG A 481 -17.74 0.07 -11.97
N LYS A 482 -17.12 -0.03 -13.15
CA LYS A 482 -15.65 0.01 -13.30
C LYS A 482 -15.08 1.33 -12.81
N ASN A 483 -15.73 2.45 -13.13
CA ASN A 483 -15.32 3.77 -12.65
C ASN A 483 -15.41 3.87 -11.12
N LEU A 484 -16.50 3.45 -10.49
CA LEU A 484 -16.66 3.48 -9.03
C LEU A 484 -15.58 2.64 -8.32
N ALA A 485 -15.28 1.45 -8.85
CA ALA A 485 -14.19 0.61 -8.33
C ALA A 485 -12.82 1.29 -8.49
N PHE A 486 -12.58 1.94 -9.63
CA PHE A 486 -11.36 2.71 -9.89
C PHE A 486 -11.22 3.90 -8.93
N ARG A 487 -12.29 4.68 -8.74
CA ARG A 487 -12.34 5.80 -7.79
C ARG A 487 -12.00 5.35 -6.37
N LYS A 488 -12.60 4.26 -5.89
CA LYS A 488 -12.33 3.69 -4.57
C LYS A 488 -10.87 3.24 -4.43
N LYS A 489 -10.35 2.52 -5.43
CA LYS A 489 -8.97 1.99 -5.42
C LYS A 489 -7.91 3.10 -5.35
N LEU A 490 -8.13 4.22 -6.03
CA LEU A 490 -7.18 5.33 -6.09
C LEU A 490 -7.53 6.50 -5.16
N GLN A 491 -8.56 6.35 -4.33
CA GLN A 491 -9.02 7.38 -3.39
C GLN A 491 -9.32 8.73 -4.09
N LEU A 492 -9.99 8.67 -5.25
CA LEU A 492 -10.23 9.87 -6.07
C LEU A 492 -11.15 10.89 -5.42
N ASP A 493 -11.99 10.48 -4.47
CA ASP A 493 -12.91 11.41 -3.78
C ASP A 493 -12.18 12.38 -2.84
N THR A 494 -10.94 12.07 -2.47
CA THR A 494 -10.07 12.90 -1.62
C THR A 494 -8.75 13.27 -2.30
N ILE A 495 -8.51 12.87 -3.54
CA ILE A 495 -7.22 13.11 -4.22
C ILE A 495 -6.87 14.60 -4.34
N ILE A 496 -7.85 15.50 -4.43
CA ILE A 496 -7.58 16.95 -4.47
C ILE A 496 -6.98 17.44 -3.15
N THR A 497 -7.38 16.86 -2.02
CA THR A 497 -6.95 17.30 -0.68
C THR A 497 -5.76 16.51 -0.16
N ASP A 498 -5.73 15.21 -0.43
CA ASP A 498 -4.83 14.27 0.23
C ASP A 498 -3.56 14.01 -0.60
N TYR A 499 -3.64 14.22 -1.92
CA TYR A 499 -2.49 14.02 -2.80
C TYR A 499 -1.59 15.27 -2.85
N LYS A 500 -0.36 15.11 -2.38
CA LYS A 500 0.68 16.12 -2.54
C LYS A 500 1.37 15.93 -3.88
N VAL A 501 1.23 16.91 -4.76
CA VAL A 501 1.86 16.91 -6.09
C VAL A 501 3.38 16.83 -5.94
N LEU A 502 4.00 15.96 -6.74
CA LEU A 502 5.46 15.94 -6.88
C LEU A 502 5.94 17.17 -7.64
N GLU A 503 6.98 17.82 -7.13
CA GLU A 503 7.58 19.02 -7.72
C GLU A 503 7.97 18.79 -9.20
N VAL A 504 8.44 17.59 -9.54
CA VAL A 504 8.77 17.26 -10.93
C VAL A 504 7.54 17.21 -11.85
N CYS A 505 6.40 16.72 -11.35
CA CYS A 505 5.16 16.73 -12.13
C CYS A 505 4.65 18.17 -12.28
N GLU A 506 4.70 18.96 -11.21
CA GLU A 506 4.27 20.35 -11.21
C GLU A 506 5.10 21.22 -12.17
N LYS A 507 6.42 21.05 -12.17
CA LYS A 507 7.33 21.88 -12.99
C LYS A 507 7.37 21.49 -14.46
N TYR A 508 7.22 20.19 -14.76
CA TYR A 508 7.53 19.68 -16.10
C TYR A 508 6.32 19.14 -16.86
N ILE A 509 5.18 18.89 -16.22
CA ILE A 509 3.94 18.48 -16.90
C ILE A 509 2.99 19.66 -17.03
N SER A 510 2.95 20.29 -18.20
CA SER A 510 2.12 21.46 -18.47
C SER A 510 0.65 21.08 -18.72
N HIS A 511 -0.24 21.47 -17.81
CA HIS A 511 -1.69 21.51 -18.02
C HIS A 511 -2.26 22.79 -17.40
N ASN A 512 -2.36 23.84 -18.20
CA ASN A 512 -2.58 25.19 -17.72
C ASN A 512 -4.02 25.62 -17.98
N PHE A 513 -4.71 26.09 -16.94
CA PHE A 513 -6.03 26.69 -17.08
C PHE A 513 -5.87 28.12 -17.61
N LEU A 514 -6.40 28.40 -18.81
CA LEU A 514 -6.29 29.71 -19.43
C LEU A 514 -7.41 30.67 -19.01
N GLY A 515 -8.61 30.13 -18.78
CA GLY A 515 -9.82 30.89 -18.52
C GLY A 515 -11.03 30.14 -19.05
N TYR A 516 -12.02 30.87 -19.54
CA TYR A 516 -13.25 30.29 -20.07
C TYR A 516 -13.44 30.71 -21.53
N ASP A 517 -14.05 29.84 -22.33
CA ASP A 517 -14.48 30.19 -23.67
C ASP A 517 -15.73 31.09 -23.62
N LYS A 518 -16.19 31.56 -24.79
CA LYS A 518 -17.35 32.47 -24.90
C LYS A 518 -18.65 31.90 -24.34
N GLU A 519 -18.76 30.58 -24.21
CA GLU A 519 -19.94 29.92 -23.63
C GLU A 519 -19.77 29.60 -22.14
N GLY A 520 -18.57 29.81 -21.59
CA GLY A 520 -18.23 29.57 -20.20
C GLY A 520 -17.54 28.23 -19.96
N SER A 521 -17.15 27.47 -20.98
CA SER A 521 -16.40 26.22 -20.80
C SER A 521 -14.93 26.50 -20.45
N PRO A 522 -14.36 25.85 -19.41
CA PRO A 522 -12.94 25.97 -19.08
C PRO A 522 -12.02 25.63 -20.27
N VAL A 523 -11.00 26.46 -20.50
CA VAL A 523 -9.99 26.29 -21.54
C VAL A 523 -8.67 25.86 -20.91
N TYR A 524 -8.08 24.76 -21.38
CA TYR A 524 -6.79 24.25 -20.92
C TYR A 524 -5.77 24.17 -22.05
N LEU A 525 -4.52 24.56 -21.74
CA LEU A 525 -3.37 24.46 -22.63
C LEU A 525 -2.39 23.40 -22.11
N SER A 526 -1.99 22.49 -23.01
CA SER A 526 -0.89 21.57 -22.77
C SER A 526 0.22 21.81 -23.80
N ALA A 527 1.40 22.23 -23.33
CA ALA A 527 2.60 22.40 -24.14
C ALA A 527 3.28 21.04 -24.39
N THR A 528 2.55 20.14 -25.05
CA THR A 528 2.95 18.73 -25.25
C THR A 528 4.27 18.61 -25.99
N GLY A 529 4.54 19.46 -26.98
CA GLY A 529 5.81 19.44 -27.70
C GLY A 529 7.02 19.82 -26.84
N ASN A 530 6.84 20.56 -25.74
CA ASN A 530 7.88 20.90 -24.78
C ASN A 530 8.10 19.83 -23.68
N LEU A 531 7.15 18.92 -23.48
CA LEU A 531 7.20 17.91 -22.41
C LEU A 531 8.42 16.98 -22.56
N ASP A 532 9.24 16.88 -21.51
CA ASP A 532 10.29 15.86 -21.39
C ASP A 532 9.72 14.61 -20.70
N CYS A 533 8.96 13.81 -21.46
CA CYS A 533 8.38 12.56 -20.97
C CYS A 533 9.45 11.63 -20.37
N LYS A 534 10.62 11.55 -21.01
CA LYS A 534 11.70 10.65 -20.59
C LYS A 534 12.29 11.08 -19.25
N GLY A 535 12.52 12.38 -19.05
CA GLY A 535 12.94 12.94 -17.77
C GLY A 535 11.89 12.73 -16.68
N VAL A 536 10.62 13.00 -16.98
CA VAL A 536 9.50 12.80 -16.03
C VAL A 536 9.38 11.33 -15.60
N PHE A 537 9.42 10.38 -16.54
CA PHE A 537 9.34 8.95 -16.21
C PHE A 537 10.59 8.39 -15.49
N LYS A 538 11.73 9.09 -15.57
CA LYS A 538 12.92 8.77 -14.77
C LYS A 538 12.86 9.35 -13.36
N SER A 539 12.14 10.45 -13.18
CA SER A 539 12.11 11.22 -11.93
C SER A 539 10.88 10.95 -11.06
N ALA A 540 9.82 10.36 -11.62
CA ALA A 540 8.63 9.97 -10.89
C ALA A 540 8.15 8.59 -11.34
N ASN A 541 7.65 7.79 -10.39
CA ASN A 541 7.07 6.50 -10.73
C ASN A 541 5.72 6.69 -11.46
N LYS A 542 5.31 5.66 -12.22
CA LYS A 542 4.11 5.70 -13.07
C LYS A 542 2.82 5.98 -12.29
N LEU A 543 2.71 5.48 -11.05
CA LEU A 543 1.51 5.68 -10.23
C LEU A 543 1.39 7.13 -9.77
N GLU A 544 2.51 7.78 -9.45
CA GLU A 544 2.54 9.18 -9.04
C GLU A 544 2.20 10.12 -10.20
N ILE A 545 2.75 9.86 -11.39
CA ILE A 545 2.37 10.60 -12.61
C ILE A 545 0.87 10.40 -12.91
N LEU A 546 0.36 9.18 -12.76
CA LEU A 546 -1.06 8.91 -12.93
C LEU A 546 -1.92 9.66 -11.90
N LYS A 547 -1.57 9.64 -10.61
CA LYS A 547 -2.30 10.38 -9.57
C LYS A 547 -2.30 11.88 -9.85
N PHE A 548 -1.19 12.44 -10.32
CA PHE A 548 -1.14 13.84 -10.75
C PHE A 548 -2.14 14.13 -11.87
N LEU A 549 -2.18 13.31 -12.93
CA LEU A 549 -3.13 13.48 -14.03
C LEU A 549 -4.58 13.33 -13.56
N LEU A 550 -4.87 12.38 -12.67
CA LEU A 550 -6.21 12.17 -12.11
C LEU A 550 -6.63 13.33 -11.21
N GLN A 551 -5.73 13.83 -10.36
CA GLN A 551 -5.99 15.00 -9.54
C GLN A 551 -6.32 16.22 -10.40
N PHE A 552 -5.57 16.44 -11.47
CA PHE A 552 -5.86 17.51 -12.43
C PHE A 552 -7.29 17.40 -12.98
N HIS A 553 -7.73 16.20 -13.41
CA HIS A 553 -9.09 16.00 -13.89
C HIS A 553 -10.16 16.21 -12.80
N GLU A 554 -9.91 15.80 -11.55
CA GLU A 554 -10.83 16.07 -10.44
C GLU A 554 -10.94 17.59 -10.15
N VAL A 555 -9.83 18.34 -10.22
CA VAL A 555 -9.83 19.81 -10.12
C VAL A 555 -10.65 20.43 -11.24
N MET A 556 -10.51 19.94 -12.47
CA MET A 556 -11.33 20.41 -13.60
C MET A 556 -12.83 20.18 -13.36
N LEU A 557 -13.21 19.01 -12.84
CA LEU A 557 -14.61 18.72 -12.50
C LEU A 557 -15.16 19.71 -11.45
N GLN A 558 -14.33 20.14 -10.49
CA GLN A 558 -14.72 21.20 -9.55
C GLN A 558 -14.88 22.56 -10.23
N GLN A 559 -13.99 22.92 -11.15
CA GLN A 559 -14.13 24.15 -11.93
C GLN A 559 -15.42 24.18 -12.76
N LEU A 560 -15.77 23.06 -13.40
CA LEU A 560 -17.03 22.91 -14.13
C LEU A 560 -18.24 23.13 -13.22
N LYS A 561 -18.22 22.57 -12.00
CA LYS A 561 -19.29 22.78 -11.00
C LYS A 561 -19.40 24.24 -10.56
N LEU A 562 -18.28 24.91 -10.32
CA LEU A 562 -18.25 26.31 -9.92
C LEU A 562 -18.75 27.23 -11.03
N GLN A 563 -18.34 26.97 -12.26
CA GLN A 563 -18.74 27.75 -13.42
C GLN A 563 -20.21 27.53 -13.77
N THR A 564 -20.71 26.29 -13.64
CA THR A 564 -22.14 25.96 -13.70
C THR A 564 -22.94 26.78 -12.70
N LYS A 565 -22.44 26.89 -11.46
CA LYS A 565 -23.07 27.71 -10.42
C LYS A 565 -23.03 29.20 -10.77
N LYS A 566 -21.89 29.70 -11.25
CA LYS A 566 -21.69 31.11 -11.60
C LYS A 566 -22.61 31.56 -12.72
N LEU A 567 -22.80 30.74 -13.75
CA LEU A 567 -23.57 31.09 -14.94
C LEU A 567 -25.04 30.69 -14.89
N GLY A 568 -25.45 29.92 -13.89
CA GLY A 568 -26.83 29.43 -13.79
C GLY A 568 -27.25 28.48 -14.93
N LYS A 569 -26.30 27.98 -15.72
CA LYS A 569 -26.50 27.00 -16.80
C LYS A 569 -25.50 25.84 -16.71
N PRO A 570 -25.85 24.62 -17.16
CA PRO A 570 -24.94 23.49 -17.11
C PRO A 570 -23.65 23.70 -17.91
N ILE A 571 -22.49 23.69 -17.24
CA ILE A 571 -21.17 23.67 -17.85
C ILE A 571 -20.53 22.31 -17.53
N VAL A 572 -20.50 21.41 -18.51
CA VAL A 572 -20.11 20.00 -18.35
C VAL A 572 -18.86 19.60 -19.09
N GLN A 573 -18.38 20.47 -19.97
CA GLN A 573 -17.31 20.16 -20.90
C GLN A 573 -16.26 21.27 -20.92
N CYS A 574 -15.04 20.88 -21.28
CA CYS A 574 -13.89 21.76 -21.38
C CYS A 574 -13.30 21.75 -22.80
N VAL A 575 -12.56 22.81 -23.10
CA VAL A 575 -11.77 22.95 -24.33
C VAL A 575 -10.31 22.65 -24.01
N TYR A 576 -9.66 21.82 -24.83
CA TYR A 576 -8.22 21.56 -24.74
C TYR A 576 -7.49 22.10 -25.96
N ILE A 577 -6.33 22.69 -25.70
CA ILE A 577 -5.36 23.11 -26.72
C ILE A 577 -4.08 22.32 -26.44
N TYR A 578 -3.68 21.48 -27.39
CA TYR A 578 -2.43 20.73 -27.36
C TYR A 578 -1.45 21.40 -28.33
N ASP A 579 -0.47 22.09 -27.75
CA ASP A 579 0.59 22.72 -28.51
C ASP A 579 1.73 21.72 -28.77
N MET A 580 1.91 21.39 -30.04
CA MET A 580 2.95 20.47 -30.52
C MET A 580 4.24 21.19 -30.94
N ASP A 581 4.36 22.49 -30.64
CA ASP A 581 5.61 23.21 -30.88
C ASP A 581 6.80 22.53 -30.18
N LYS A 582 7.92 22.43 -30.89
CA LYS A 582 9.13 21.66 -30.50
C LYS A 582 8.93 20.16 -30.31
N PHE A 583 7.84 19.57 -30.80
CA PHE A 583 7.71 18.11 -30.90
C PHE A 583 8.68 17.55 -31.95
N THR A 584 9.65 16.75 -31.52
CA THR A 584 10.75 16.25 -32.36
C THR A 584 10.57 14.80 -32.80
N LEU A 585 11.31 14.39 -33.83
CA LEU A 585 11.37 12.99 -34.26
C LEU A 585 11.77 12.05 -33.12
N ALA A 586 12.74 12.45 -32.28
CA ALA A 586 13.18 11.66 -31.13
C ALA A 586 12.01 11.34 -30.18
N LYS A 587 11.15 12.33 -29.89
CA LYS A 587 9.92 12.13 -29.10
C LYS A 587 8.91 11.25 -29.83
N ALA A 588 8.74 11.45 -31.13
CA ALA A 588 7.83 10.68 -31.98
C ALA A 588 8.23 9.21 -32.16
N THR A 589 9.49 8.85 -31.87
CA THR A 589 10.00 7.47 -31.93
C THR A 589 10.26 6.84 -30.56
N ASP A 590 10.07 7.57 -29.46
CA ASP A 590 10.26 7.04 -28.11
C ASP A 590 9.09 6.13 -27.71
N LYS A 591 9.23 4.83 -28.00
CA LYS A 591 8.22 3.80 -27.75
C LYS A 591 7.71 3.80 -26.31
N SER A 592 8.58 4.02 -25.32
CA SER A 592 8.20 3.98 -23.91
C SER A 592 7.24 5.13 -23.59
N SER A 593 7.61 6.35 -23.97
CA SER A 593 6.78 7.54 -23.75
C SER A 593 5.46 7.46 -24.49
N ILE A 594 5.47 7.01 -25.74
CA ILE A 594 4.26 6.84 -26.55
C ILE A 594 3.33 5.80 -25.91
N GLN A 595 3.86 4.66 -25.47
CA GLN A 595 3.05 3.63 -24.81
C GLN A 595 2.41 4.16 -23.53
N GLN A 596 3.16 4.90 -22.68
CA GLN A 596 2.59 5.48 -21.47
C GLN A 596 1.52 6.54 -21.77
N PHE A 597 1.74 7.37 -22.79
CA PHE A 597 0.76 8.36 -23.22
C PHE A 597 -0.53 7.69 -23.72
N VAL A 598 -0.43 6.68 -24.59
CA VAL A 598 -1.58 5.92 -25.11
C VAL A 598 -2.36 5.24 -23.98
N LEU A 599 -1.67 4.65 -23.00
CA LEU A 599 -2.31 4.07 -21.81
C LEU A 599 -3.02 5.13 -20.95
N GLY A 600 -2.38 6.30 -20.75
CA GLY A 600 -2.96 7.41 -20.01
C GLY A 600 -4.24 7.94 -20.66
N VAL A 601 -4.21 8.16 -21.97
CA VAL A 601 -5.37 8.59 -22.77
C VAL A 601 -6.52 7.58 -22.65
N GLY A 602 -6.24 6.29 -22.80
CA GLY A 602 -7.21 5.21 -22.59
C GLY A 602 -7.85 5.26 -21.21
N LEU A 603 -7.03 5.39 -20.17
CA LEU A 603 -7.50 5.39 -18.79
C LEU A 603 -8.34 6.62 -18.45
N ILE A 604 -7.94 7.80 -18.91
CA ILE A 604 -8.65 9.06 -18.66
C ILE A 604 -10.03 9.04 -19.36
N GLN A 605 -10.11 8.68 -20.64
CA GLN A 605 -11.41 8.68 -21.33
C GLN A 605 -12.40 7.64 -20.76
N ASP A 606 -11.88 6.50 -20.27
CA ASP A 606 -12.71 5.46 -19.66
C ASP A 606 -13.30 5.89 -18.30
N ASN A 607 -12.69 6.87 -17.63
CA ASN A 607 -13.10 7.32 -16.30
C ASN A 607 -13.71 8.72 -16.27
N TYR A 608 -13.45 9.54 -17.29
CA TYR A 608 -13.98 10.90 -17.45
C TYR A 608 -14.72 11.03 -18.80
N PRO A 609 -15.76 10.20 -19.03
CA PRO A 609 -16.49 10.23 -20.29
C PRO A 609 -17.17 11.57 -20.54
N GLU A 610 -17.28 11.93 -21.83
CA GLU A 610 -17.99 13.11 -22.33
C GLU A 610 -17.52 14.47 -21.79
N LEU A 611 -16.30 14.54 -21.22
CA LEU A 611 -15.71 15.76 -20.67
C LEU A 611 -15.25 16.77 -21.74
N LEU A 612 -14.95 16.31 -22.95
CA LEU A 612 -14.38 17.15 -24.01
C LEU A 612 -15.47 17.90 -24.81
N LYS A 613 -15.34 19.23 -24.92
CA LYS A 613 -16.11 20.10 -25.84
C LYS A 613 -15.43 20.18 -27.20
N ALA A 614 -14.16 20.58 -27.21
CA ALA A 614 -13.32 20.71 -28.40
C ALA A 614 -11.84 20.43 -28.03
N LEU A 615 -11.09 19.81 -28.94
CA LEU A 615 -9.66 19.57 -28.82
C LEU A 615 -8.93 20.15 -30.04
N TYR A 616 -8.13 21.19 -29.82
CA TYR A 616 -7.30 21.80 -30.84
C TYR A 616 -5.86 21.30 -30.70
N VAL A 617 -5.35 20.59 -31.70
CA VAL A 617 -3.92 20.26 -31.79
C VAL A 617 -3.27 21.29 -32.71
N ILE A 618 -2.39 22.13 -32.18
CA ILE A 618 -1.76 23.24 -32.92
C ILE A 618 -0.26 23.00 -33.08
N ASN A 619 0.35 23.66 -34.05
CA ASN A 619 1.78 23.50 -34.38
C ASN A 619 2.18 22.05 -34.68
N ALA A 620 1.26 21.23 -35.21
CA ALA A 620 1.55 19.84 -35.53
C ALA A 620 2.58 19.76 -36.67
N SER A 621 3.75 19.22 -36.37
CA SER A 621 4.79 18.95 -37.37
C SER A 621 4.52 17.65 -38.12
N ALA A 622 5.28 17.37 -39.19
CA ALA A 622 5.20 16.09 -39.89
C ALA A 622 5.39 14.88 -38.96
N TYR A 623 6.14 15.02 -37.87
CA TYR A 623 6.37 13.95 -36.89
C TYR A 623 5.12 13.55 -36.10
N PHE A 624 4.11 14.42 -36.00
CA PHE A 624 2.83 14.07 -35.38
C PHE A 624 2.16 12.89 -36.10
N THR A 625 2.30 12.80 -37.43
CA THR A 625 1.72 11.73 -38.24
C THR A 625 2.27 10.33 -37.91
N ILE A 626 3.44 10.25 -37.26
CA ILE A 626 4.04 9.00 -36.79
C ILE A 626 3.29 8.46 -35.57
N VAL A 627 2.90 9.35 -34.65
CA VAL A 627 2.29 8.98 -33.35
C VAL A 627 0.77 8.95 -33.42
N PHE A 628 0.16 9.81 -34.23
CA PHE A 628 -1.28 9.97 -34.29
C PHE A 628 -2.06 8.68 -34.59
N PRO A 629 -1.62 7.76 -35.50
CA PRO A 629 -2.32 6.50 -35.71
C PRO A 629 -2.44 5.65 -34.44
N LEU A 630 -1.40 5.64 -33.59
CA LEU A 630 -1.38 4.89 -32.34
C LEU A 630 -2.34 5.50 -31.31
N VAL A 631 -2.41 6.83 -31.24
CA VAL A 631 -3.33 7.55 -30.36
C VAL A 631 -4.77 7.42 -30.86
N LYS A 632 -4.99 7.58 -32.16
CA LYS A 632 -6.30 7.44 -32.81
C LYS A 632 -6.90 6.05 -32.59
N ALA A 633 -6.06 5.00 -32.58
CA ALA A 633 -6.51 3.62 -32.35
C ALA A 633 -7.13 3.39 -30.97
N VAL A 634 -6.81 4.24 -29.97
CA VAL A 634 -7.39 4.13 -28.62
C VAL A 634 -8.46 5.16 -28.32
N LEU A 635 -8.58 6.25 -29.10
CA LEU A 635 -9.54 7.31 -28.85
C LEU A 635 -10.97 6.91 -29.23
N ALA A 636 -11.93 7.21 -28.35
CA ALA A 636 -13.35 7.10 -28.68
C ALA A 636 -13.72 8.01 -29.87
N ASN A 637 -14.65 7.54 -30.70
CA ASN A 637 -15.14 8.30 -31.86
C ASN A 637 -15.70 9.69 -31.48
N SER A 638 -16.29 9.81 -30.28
CA SER A 638 -16.79 11.10 -29.78
C SER A 638 -15.70 12.12 -29.48
N ILE A 639 -14.45 11.68 -29.21
CA ILE A 639 -13.28 12.55 -29.07
C ILE A 639 -12.72 12.91 -30.44
N ILE A 640 -12.58 11.91 -31.33
CA ILE A 640 -12.07 12.12 -32.70
C ILE A 640 -12.92 13.15 -33.44
N GLY A 641 -14.25 13.06 -33.33
CA GLY A 641 -15.17 14.02 -33.97
C GLY A 641 -15.11 15.45 -33.41
N LYS A 642 -14.44 15.67 -32.27
CA LYS A 642 -14.26 16.98 -31.62
C LYS A 642 -12.82 17.49 -31.74
N MET A 643 -11.96 16.77 -32.45
CA MET A 643 -10.55 17.09 -32.60
C MET A 643 -10.30 17.81 -33.93
N THR A 644 -9.63 18.95 -33.86
CA THR A 644 -9.17 19.70 -35.03
C THR A 644 -7.65 19.83 -34.96
N ILE A 645 -6.97 19.53 -36.06
CA ILE A 645 -5.50 19.45 -36.12
C ILE A 645 -4.99 20.48 -37.11
N PHE A 646 -4.07 21.33 -36.65
CA PHE A 646 -3.48 22.40 -37.42
C PHE A 646 -1.96 22.24 -37.50
N GLY A 647 -1.40 22.65 -38.63
CA GLY A 647 0.03 22.87 -38.78
C GLY A 647 0.48 24.13 -38.05
N ARG A 648 1.36 24.92 -38.66
CA ARG A 648 1.86 26.16 -38.06
C ARG A 648 0.91 27.36 -38.16
N ASP A 649 -0.05 27.30 -39.08
CA ASP A 649 -0.93 28.42 -39.42
C ASP A 649 -2.41 28.05 -39.34
N GLY A 650 -3.29 29.06 -39.36
CA GLY A 650 -4.75 28.92 -39.43
C GLY A 650 -5.47 28.55 -38.13
N TRP A 651 -4.72 28.16 -37.08
CA TRP A 651 -5.32 27.83 -35.78
C TRP A 651 -5.67 29.06 -34.94
N LYS A 652 -4.98 30.21 -35.13
CA LYS A 652 -5.21 31.42 -34.32
C LYS A 652 -6.61 31.97 -34.53
N GLU A 653 -7.01 32.12 -35.79
CA GLU A 653 -8.34 32.59 -36.18
C GLU A 653 -9.42 31.62 -35.71
N GLU A 654 -9.16 30.32 -35.75
CA GLU A 654 -10.09 29.30 -35.28
C GLU A 654 -10.32 29.38 -33.77
N LEU A 655 -9.23 29.47 -32.97
CA LEU A 655 -9.34 29.60 -31.52
C LEU A 655 -10.18 30.82 -31.14
N LEU A 656 -9.94 31.96 -31.79
CA LEU A 656 -10.65 33.23 -31.54
C LEU A 656 -12.14 33.21 -31.90
N LYS A 657 -12.62 32.25 -32.71
CA LYS A 657 -14.06 32.06 -32.94
C LYS A 657 -14.77 31.69 -31.64
N THR A 658 -14.15 30.85 -30.81
CA THR A 658 -14.76 30.27 -29.61
C THR A 658 -14.23 30.83 -28.30
N ILE A 659 -13.02 31.40 -28.29
CA ILE A 659 -12.32 31.90 -27.10
C ILE A 659 -12.05 33.39 -27.28
N ASP A 660 -12.30 34.20 -26.26
CA ASP A 660 -12.00 35.63 -26.30
C ASP A 660 -10.49 35.90 -26.28
N ALA A 661 -10.08 36.97 -26.95
CA ALA A 661 -8.65 37.27 -27.17
C ALA A 661 -7.90 37.53 -25.85
N ASP A 662 -8.56 38.10 -24.84
CA ASP A 662 -8.00 38.39 -23.51
C ASP A 662 -7.78 37.14 -22.66
N VAL A 663 -8.41 36.00 -23.01
CA VAL A 663 -8.19 34.71 -22.36
C VAL A 663 -6.90 34.04 -22.85
N LEU A 664 -6.59 34.20 -24.14
CA LEU A 664 -5.44 33.56 -24.78
C LEU A 664 -4.16 34.40 -24.61
N PRO A 665 -3.01 33.76 -24.29
CA PRO A 665 -1.71 34.40 -24.42
C PRO A 665 -1.48 34.99 -25.81
N ALA A 666 -0.75 36.11 -25.90
CA ALA A 666 -0.42 36.74 -27.18
C ALA A 666 0.36 35.80 -28.12
N CYS A 667 1.18 34.90 -27.57
CA CYS A 667 1.84 33.86 -28.37
C CYS A 667 0.87 32.86 -29.02
N LEU A 668 -0.35 32.71 -28.47
CA LEU A 668 -1.45 31.91 -29.01
C LEU A 668 -2.47 32.72 -29.81
N GLY A 669 -2.12 33.94 -30.22
CA GLY A 669 -2.98 34.81 -31.03
C GLY A 669 -3.99 35.64 -30.24
N GLY A 670 -3.92 35.62 -28.91
CA GLY A 670 -4.72 36.51 -28.06
C GLY A 670 -4.06 37.86 -27.78
N THR A 671 -4.53 38.54 -26.74
CA THR A 671 -4.03 39.84 -26.27
C THR A 671 -3.43 39.77 -24.86
N ARG A 672 -3.47 38.61 -24.20
CA ARG A 672 -2.97 38.47 -22.84
C ARG A 672 -1.45 38.46 -22.78
N THR A 673 -0.89 39.21 -21.85
CA THR A 673 0.54 39.23 -21.51
C THR A 673 0.72 39.08 -20.00
N ASP A 674 1.93 38.74 -19.56
CA ASP A 674 2.32 38.89 -18.14
C ASP A 674 2.33 40.38 -17.73
N PRO A 675 2.38 40.70 -16.42
CA PRO A 675 2.48 42.09 -15.95
C PRO A 675 3.70 42.86 -16.47
N ASP A 676 4.76 42.16 -16.87
CA ASP A 676 5.97 42.71 -17.50
C ASP A 676 5.87 42.83 -19.04
N GLY A 677 4.71 42.52 -19.62
CA GLY A 677 4.47 42.55 -21.06
C GLY A 677 4.90 41.28 -21.80
N ASN A 678 5.34 40.22 -21.12
CA ASN A 678 5.78 39.00 -21.80
C ASN A 678 4.61 38.31 -22.55
N PRO A 679 4.71 38.11 -23.88
CA PRO A 679 3.63 37.54 -24.69
C PRO A 679 3.45 36.03 -24.50
N GLN A 680 4.40 35.35 -23.83
CA GLN A 680 4.29 33.93 -23.48
C GLN A 680 3.45 33.69 -22.22
N CYS A 681 3.13 34.76 -21.48
CA CYS A 681 2.43 34.65 -20.20
C CYS A 681 3.08 33.63 -19.25
N ASN A 682 4.41 33.60 -19.15
CA ASN A 682 5.15 32.62 -18.35
C ASN A 682 4.74 32.63 -16.87
N THR A 683 4.34 33.77 -16.30
CA THR A 683 3.85 33.84 -14.91
C THR A 683 2.47 33.23 -14.72
N PHE A 684 1.72 33.00 -15.81
CA PHE A 684 0.39 32.40 -15.81
C PHE A 684 0.37 30.98 -16.40
N VAL A 685 1.26 30.71 -17.36
CA VAL A 685 1.43 29.43 -18.08
C VAL A 685 2.40 28.49 -17.34
N ASN A 686 3.32 28.98 -16.51
CA ASN A 686 4.14 28.10 -15.65
C ASN A 686 3.65 28.07 -14.20
N ASN A 687 2.63 28.86 -13.84
CA ASN A 687 2.20 29.05 -12.47
C ASN A 687 0.70 28.70 -12.30
N ARG A 688 0.52 27.47 -11.83
CA ARG A 688 -0.45 27.03 -10.81
C ARG A 688 -1.85 26.56 -11.26
N ILE A 689 -1.94 25.25 -11.49
CA ILE A 689 -3.06 24.41 -10.99
C ILE A 689 -3.33 24.68 -9.50
N TYR A 690 -2.30 25.10 -8.75
CA TYR A 690 -2.37 25.45 -7.32
C TYR A 690 -3.15 26.73 -6.96
N LEU A 691 -3.34 27.72 -7.85
CA LEU A 691 -4.13 28.91 -7.52
C LEU A 691 -5.61 28.58 -7.50
N ILE A 692 -6.02 27.64 -8.36
CA ILE A 692 -7.38 27.14 -8.43
C ILE A 692 -7.66 26.21 -7.26
N SER A 693 -6.78 25.26 -6.92
CA SER A 693 -6.98 24.46 -5.71
C SER A 693 -6.93 25.33 -4.44
N TYR A 694 -6.07 26.35 -4.36
CA TYR A 694 -6.03 27.29 -3.23
C TYR A 694 -7.26 28.23 -3.17
N SER A 695 -7.78 28.70 -4.30
CA SER A 695 -9.00 29.52 -4.36
C SER A 695 -10.28 28.71 -4.10
N ILE A 696 -10.30 27.44 -4.53
CA ILE A 696 -11.38 26.49 -4.20
C ILE A 696 -11.35 26.13 -2.71
N LEU A 697 -10.16 26.06 -2.10
CA LEU A 697 -9.98 25.81 -0.67
C LEU A 697 -10.21 27.07 0.21
N ASN A 698 -10.17 28.29 -0.35
CA ASN A 698 -10.36 29.57 0.36
C ASN A 698 -11.10 30.64 -0.51
N PRO A 699 -12.44 30.59 -0.62
CA PRO A 699 -13.20 31.48 -1.51
C PRO A 699 -13.27 32.95 -1.07
N THR A 700 -12.90 33.28 0.18
CA THR A 700 -12.98 34.65 0.72
C THR A 700 -11.80 35.56 0.36
N LYS A 701 -10.79 35.08 -0.37
CA LYS A 701 -9.59 35.87 -0.73
C LYS A 701 -9.52 36.34 -2.19
N PHE A 702 -10.57 36.12 -2.99
CA PHE A 702 -10.60 36.50 -4.41
C PHE A 702 -11.96 37.06 -4.85
N LEU A 703 -12.53 37.94 -4.03
CA LEU A 703 -13.54 38.91 -4.46
C LEU A 703 -12.90 40.29 -4.55
#